data_AF-A0A1F9KJ23-F1
#
_entry.id   AF-A0A1F9KJ23-F1
#
_cell.length_a   1.000
_cell.length_b   1.000
_cell.length_c   1.000
_cell.angle_alpha   90.00
_cell.angle_beta   90.00
_cell.angle_gamma   90.00
#
_symmetry.space_group_name_H-M   'P 1'
#
loop_
_entity.id
_entity.type
_entity.pdbx_description
1 polymer ?
#
loop_
_entity_poly.entity_id
_entity_poly.type
_entity_poly.pdbx_seq_one_letter_code
_entity_poly.pdbx_strand_id
1 'polypeptide(L)'
;MQFTRRGFLQALTATAGAAVLLKGRPSKVGQAAEDVERWATPEEIFVPSICQQCPGGCGLLVRTLDGEVAGISGNPLHPINRGTLCPKAFGGLQLLNDPDRLKGPMARAGERGSFRPIGWDEALKIVTARLSDLRTKELSHTVAVLGGQYRGYRDTLWTRFSEAYGTPNYIRVRCLAPEKPALAHHFMQGVTAPVGYDLAKAQLILSFGVSLLEAWLGPVHNAQAFARLRRSSERPRGWFIQVDPRRSPTAIKADRWIPIVPGTDGILALGIANAIIREGLYDREFVEEHTFGFEDWVDGSGKRHLGFKELVLRDYGLLAVSAATGVAVRSILEIARSLASIKPAVVIGERGPAYGADDLHTRMAIHSLNALVGNIGVPGGLLIQGELPLAPLPVAKKDEIAKRGLAQPRIDGAGEEQYLLTADTPQLLPERILKKNPYPVNALFLFATNPLANHPAKEAFAEAMKQIPFIVSFSPFLDESTAMADLILPDHTYLERWQDDQVTHLAGFTCFSLAQPAASPLHQTRNTADTMLGVAKALGGSVAESLPWEKYEELLREGVKGLFQAGRGYVTTLHAEESLRKVLERQGYWVPEFKDYDGFWKALLQRGAWWDPTGIPVSRKALLKTASGKFEFYSTALKEVVDKAVKREGKTGPFFSALGAGKEEDLLFLPAVPIAPAEETKSFPLRLNTYRLLSRPTGGGRNQPWLLEQPAVHVEASWEGWVEIHPATAAAAGIKEHDSVWVESAKGKIKLPAKLYSGTLPDIVHIPLFGGEGPNPNDLIGNETDIFRGFGLLNTTRVRIRRA
;
A
#
# COMPACT_ATOMS: atom_id res chain seq x y z
N MET A 1 59.95 -25.07 8.20
CA MET A 1 59.37 -26.28 8.81
C MET A 1 58.05 -26.57 8.09
N GLN A 2 57.96 -27.64 7.31
CA GLN A 2 56.70 -28.03 6.66
C GLN A 2 55.85 -28.81 7.66
N PHE A 3 54.74 -28.23 8.10
CA PHE A 3 53.76 -28.96 8.91
C PHE A 3 52.90 -29.84 7.99
N THR A 4 52.86 -31.14 8.29
CA THR A 4 51.83 -32.02 7.71
C THR A 4 50.47 -31.68 8.33
N ARG A 5 49.37 -31.87 7.60
CA ARG A 5 48.00 -31.62 8.10
C ARG A 5 47.72 -32.33 9.44
N ARG A 6 48.32 -33.51 9.65
CA ARG A 6 48.27 -34.26 10.91
C ARG A 6 49.09 -33.61 12.02
N GLY A 7 50.30 -33.10 11.72
CA GLY A 7 51.14 -32.38 12.67
C GLY A 7 50.54 -31.05 13.11
N PHE A 8 49.82 -30.35 12.22
CA PHE A 8 49.08 -29.14 12.57
C PHE A 8 47.91 -29.42 13.52
N LEU A 9 47.12 -30.46 13.24
CA LEU A 9 46.00 -30.86 14.11
C LEU A 9 46.46 -31.38 15.49
N GLN A 10 47.60 -32.07 15.54
CA GLN A 10 48.21 -32.53 16.81
C GLN A 10 48.78 -31.37 17.64
N ALA A 11 49.35 -30.35 16.99
CA ALA A 11 49.79 -29.14 17.68
C ALA A 11 48.60 -28.34 18.25
N LEU A 12 47.49 -28.27 17.50
CA LEU A 12 46.25 -27.62 17.91
C LEU A 12 45.60 -28.28 19.13
N THR A 13 45.52 -29.62 19.15
CA THR A 13 44.99 -30.36 20.31
C THR A 13 45.89 -30.25 21.55
N ALA A 14 47.20 -30.18 21.37
CA ALA A 14 48.14 -29.91 22.47
C ALA A 14 47.97 -28.50 23.05
N THR A 15 47.72 -27.48 22.22
CA THR A 15 47.43 -26.11 22.68
C THR A 15 46.03 -25.96 23.30
N ALA A 16 45.03 -26.68 22.81
CA ALA A 16 43.68 -26.68 23.39
C ALA A 16 43.66 -27.35 24.77
N GLY A 17 44.38 -28.48 24.93
CA GLY A 17 44.52 -29.17 26.22
C GLY A 17 45.24 -28.33 27.29
N ALA A 18 46.22 -27.51 26.90
CA ALA A 18 46.91 -26.60 27.81
C ALA A 18 46.04 -25.39 28.23
N ALA A 19 45.12 -24.92 27.37
CA ALA A 19 44.22 -23.81 27.67
C ALA A 19 43.08 -24.19 28.63
N VAL A 20 42.62 -25.44 28.61
CA VAL A 20 41.57 -25.94 29.52
C VAL A 20 42.07 -26.11 30.97
N LEU A 21 43.37 -26.33 31.17
CA LEU A 21 43.98 -26.48 32.50
C LEU A 21 44.23 -25.15 33.24
N LEU A 22 44.18 -24.01 32.55
CA LEU A 22 44.26 -22.68 33.13
C LEU A 22 42.85 -22.07 33.11
N LYS A 23 42.22 -21.92 34.28
CA LYS A 23 40.93 -21.24 34.48
C LYS A 23 40.95 -19.77 34.04
N GLY A 24 41.01 -19.51 32.75
CA GLY A 24 41.07 -18.17 32.18
C GLY A 24 40.62 -18.22 30.73
N ARG A 25 39.70 -17.31 30.39
CA ARG A 25 39.08 -17.02 29.07
C ARG A 25 39.69 -17.76 27.87
N PRO A 26 38.86 -18.40 27.02
CA PRO A 26 39.35 -19.10 25.84
C PRO A 26 40.25 -18.18 25.01
N SER A 27 41.43 -18.68 24.66
CA SER A 27 42.36 -17.94 23.80
C SER A 27 41.66 -17.59 22.48
N LYS A 28 42.07 -16.51 21.81
CA LYS A 28 41.52 -16.15 20.49
C LYS A 28 41.59 -17.31 19.48
N VAL A 29 42.55 -18.21 19.65
CA VAL A 29 42.72 -19.43 18.84
C VAL A 29 41.70 -20.51 19.22
N GLY A 30 41.38 -20.66 20.51
CA GLY A 30 40.33 -21.56 21.00
C GLY A 30 38.95 -21.11 20.54
N GLN A 31 38.65 -19.81 20.63
CA GLN A 31 37.41 -19.23 20.08
C GLN A 31 37.33 -19.42 18.56
N ALA A 32 38.42 -19.14 17.83
CA ALA A 32 38.44 -19.37 16.39
C ALA A 32 38.29 -20.85 16.00
N ALA A 33 38.81 -21.78 16.81
CA ALA A 33 38.63 -23.22 16.57
C ALA A 33 37.19 -23.67 16.84
N GLU A 34 36.58 -23.19 17.93
CA GLU A 34 35.16 -23.39 18.24
C GLU A 34 34.24 -22.78 17.17
N ASP A 35 34.54 -21.58 16.68
CA ASP A 35 33.80 -20.93 15.59
C ASP A 35 33.92 -21.73 14.28
N VAL A 36 35.11 -22.25 13.96
CA VAL A 36 35.34 -23.09 12.77
C VAL A 36 34.60 -24.43 12.89
N GLU A 37 34.58 -25.05 14.07
CA GLU A 37 33.84 -26.30 14.31
C GLU A 37 32.33 -26.07 14.28
N ARG A 38 31.84 -24.97 14.86
CA ARG A 38 30.44 -24.53 14.74
C ARG A 38 30.04 -24.33 13.29
N TRP A 39 30.86 -23.66 12.49
CA TRP A 39 30.60 -23.48 11.05
C TRP A 39 30.71 -24.77 10.24
N ALA A 40 31.40 -25.80 10.74
CA ALA A 40 31.54 -27.07 10.04
C ALA A 40 30.23 -27.89 10.04
N THR A 41 29.42 -27.80 11.09
CA THR A 41 28.13 -28.50 11.20
C THR A 41 27.08 -27.68 11.99
N PRO A 42 26.66 -26.50 11.50
CA PRO A 42 25.66 -25.70 12.19
C PRO A 42 24.30 -26.37 12.16
N GLU A 43 23.49 -26.17 13.20
CA GLU A 43 22.07 -26.55 13.18
C GLU A 43 21.32 -25.63 12.19
N GLU A 44 20.84 -26.21 11.09
CA GLU A 44 20.08 -25.48 10.07
C GLU A 44 18.57 -25.62 10.30
N ILE A 45 17.89 -24.49 10.50
CA ILE A 45 16.43 -24.43 10.67
C ILE A 45 15.83 -23.40 9.72
N PHE A 46 14.71 -23.76 9.09
CA PHE A 46 13.89 -22.85 8.28
C PHE A 46 12.66 -22.39 9.07
N VAL A 47 12.57 -21.09 9.33
CA VAL A 47 11.45 -20.48 10.06
C VAL A 47 10.55 -19.73 9.07
N PRO A 48 9.25 -20.09 8.97
CA PRO A 48 8.30 -19.32 8.18
C PRO A 48 8.16 -17.88 8.69
N SER A 49 8.20 -16.93 7.77
CA SER A 49 8.04 -15.50 8.09
C SER A 49 7.32 -14.76 6.95
N ILE A 50 7.21 -13.44 7.04
CA ILE A 50 6.47 -12.60 6.09
C ILE A 50 7.30 -11.38 5.70
N CYS A 51 7.36 -11.08 4.41
CA CYS A 51 8.04 -9.89 3.90
C CYS A 51 7.20 -8.62 4.14
N GLN A 52 7.78 -7.64 4.84
CA GLN A 52 7.13 -6.35 5.15
C GLN A 52 7.68 -5.16 4.33
N GLN A 53 8.50 -5.41 3.32
CA GLN A 53 9.12 -4.35 2.47
C GLN A 53 8.12 -3.67 1.50
N CYS A 54 6.96 -4.30 1.27
CA CYS A 54 5.88 -3.76 0.46
C CYS A 54 4.55 -4.40 0.89
N PRO A 55 3.38 -3.88 0.44
CA PRO A 55 2.06 -4.44 0.74
C PRO A 55 1.74 -5.77 0.03
N GLY A 56 2.75 -6.48 -0.49
CA GLY A 56 2.56 -7.74 -1.22
C GLY A 56 2.34 -8.96 -0.32
N GLY A 57 2.77 -8.92 0.95
CA GLY A 57 2.56 -10.03 1.90
C GLY A 57 3.17 -11.37 1.45
N CYS A 58 4.36 -11.36 0.83
CA CYS A 58 5.00 -12.60 0.39
C CYS A 58 5.49 -13.43 1.58
N GLY A 59 5.21 -14.74 1.56
CA GLY A 59 5.69 -15.68 2.56
C GLY A 59 7.17 -16.02 2.35
N LEU A 60 7.90 -16.03 3.45
CA LEU A 60 9.34 -16.29 3.51
C LEU A 60 9.63 -17.61 4.23
N LEU A 61 10.75 -18.22 3.92
CA LEU A 61 11.45 -19.15 4.77
C LEU A 61 12.79 -18.52 5.13
N VAL A 62 12.97 -18.23 6.41
CA VAL A 62 14.20 -17.64 6.95
C VAL A 62 15.07 -18.79 7.40
N ARG A 63 16.22 -18.95 6.74
CA ARG A 63 17.22 -19.94 7.10
C ARG A 63 18.06 -19.40 8.24
N THR A 64 18.14 -20.17 9.31
CA THR A 64 19.00 -19.89 10.47
C THR A 64 20.06 -20.97 10.61
N LEU A 65 21.25 -20.57 11.05
CA LEU A 65 22.37 -21.45 11.39
C LEU A 65 22.71 -21.17 12.86
N ASP A 66 22.47 -22.14 13.75
CA ASP A 66 22.62 -21.97 15.21
C ASP A 66 21.92 -20.71 15.75
N GLY A 67 20.70 -20.44 15.25
CA GLY A 67 19.90 -19.28 15.63
C GLY A 67 20.26 -17.95 14.95
N GLU A 68 21.33 -17.89 14.16
CA GLU A 68 21.72 -16.71 13.37
C GLU A 68 21.11 -16.75 11.98
N VAL A 69 20.51 -15.65 11.51
CA VAL A 69 19.88 -15.59 10.19
C VAL A 69 20.95 -15.61 9.10
N ALA A 70 20.97 -16.67 8.31
CA ALA A 70 21.92 -16.89 7.23
C ALA A 70 21.34 -16.60 5.83
N GLY A 71 20.01 -16.65 5.67
CA GLY A 71 19.39 -16.46 4.36
C GLY A 71 17.88 -16.32 4.39
N ILE A 72 17.33 -15.82 3.28
CA ILE A 72 15.89 -15.71 3.05
C ILE A 72 15.57 -16.34 1.70
N SER A 73 14.62 -17.27 1.69
CA SER A 73 14.01 -17.83 0.47
C SER A 73 12.50 -17.67 0.51
N GLY A 74 11.83 -17.86 -0.63
CA GLY A 74 10.37 -17.80 -0.66
C GLY A 74 9.77 -19.09 -0.12
N ASN A 75 8.65 -18.99 0.61
CA ASN A 75 7.92 -20.17 1.04
C ASN A 75 7.16 -20.81 -0.14
N PRO A 76 7.49 -22.06 -0.55
CA PRO A 76 6.83 -22.74 -1.68
C PRO A 76 5.34 -23.00 -1.45
N LEU A 77 4.92 -23.15 -0.19
CA LEU A 77 3.53 -23.41 0.18
C LEU A 77 2.67 -22.14 0.08
N HIS A 78 3.29 -20.96 0.15
CA HIS A 78 2.58 -19.70 0.27
C HIS A 78 1.90 -19.29 -1.05
N PRO A 79 0.60 -18.97 -1.06
CA PRO A 79 -0.17 -18.81 -2.29
C PRO A 79 0.21 -17.58 -3.11
N ILE A 80 0.74 -16.54 -2.46
CA ILE A 80 1.11 -15.27 -3.10
C ILE A 80 2.30 -15.43 -4.04
N ASN A 81 3.30 -16.19 -3.59
CA ASN A 81 4.62 -16.16 -4.21
C ASN A 81 5.15 -17.55 -4.55
N ARG A 82 4.56 -18.64 -4.06
CA ARG A 82 4.89 -20.03 -4.44
C ARG A 82 6.40 -20.28 -4.53
N GLY A 83 7.15 -19.83 -3.52
CA GLY A 83 8.60 -19.99 -3.44
C GLY A 83 9.44 -18.90 -4.12
N THR A 84 8.85 -18.07 -4.97
CA THR A 84 9.56 -16.98 -5.66
C THR A 84 9.62 -15.71 -4.81
N LEU A 85 10.58 -14.82 -5.08
CA LEU A 85 10.72 -13.54 -4.38
C LEU A 85 11.15 -12.44 -5.36
N CYS A 86 10.84 -11.19 -5.00
CA CYS A 86 11.41 -10.02 -5.66
C CYS A 86 12.67 -9.53 -4.91
N PRO A 87 13.48 -8.64 -5.50
CA PRO A 87 14.72 -8.16 -4.88
C PRO A 87 14.56 -7.63 -3.45
N LYS A 88 13.44 -6.94 -3.17
CA LYS A 88 13.14 -6.35 -1.86
C LYS A 88 13.23 -7.36 -0.71
N ALA A 89 12.82 -8.62 -0.93
CA ALA A 89 12.79 -9.63 0.13
C ALA A 89 14.21 -9.93 0.66
N PHE A 90 15.22 -9.94 -0.23
CA PHE A 90 16.62 -10.14 0.15
C PHE A 90 17.18 -8.95 0.93
N GLY A 91 16.69 -7.73 0.65
CA GLY A 91 16.98 -6.54 1.47
C GLY A 91 16.51 -6.65 2.92
N GLY A 92 15.69 -7.65 3.27
CA GLY A 92 15.37 -8.00 4.66
C GLY A 92 16.58 -8.30 5.53
N LEU A 93 17.59 -8.97 4.96
CA LEU A 93 18.85 -9.25 5.65
C LEU A 93 19.62 -7.97 5.96
N GLN A 94 19.58 -7.00 5.04
CA GLN A 94 20.18 -5.70 5.26
C GLN A 94 19.46 -4.96 6.37
N LEU A 95 18.12 -4.97 6.43
CA LEU A 95 17.41 -4.30 7.53
C LEU A 95 17.72 -4.92 8.89
N LEU A 96 17.85 -6.25 8.98
CA LEU A 96 18.16 -6.92 10.25
C LEU A 96 19.54 -6.51 10.75
N ASN A 97 20.53 -6.51 9.86
CA ASN A 97 21.93 -6.29 10.18
C ASN A 97 22.41 -4.85 9.91
N ASP A 98 21.48 -3.91 9.73
CA ASP A 98 21.80 -2.53 9.41
C ASP A 98 22.56 -1.89 10.61
N PRO A 99 23.77 -1.36 10.39
CA PRO A 99 24.59 -0.81 11.47
C PRO A 99 24.01 0.46 12.10
N ASP A 100 23.11 1.17 11.42
CA ASP A 100 22.50 2.42 11.89
C ASP A 100 21.23 2.18 12.71
N ARG A 101 20.89 0.90 13.00
CA ARG A 101 19.79 0.56 13.89
C ARG A 101 20.00 1.10 15.29
N LEU A 102 18.91 1.59 15.86
CA LEU A 102 18.86 1.99 17.25
C LEU A 102 18.96 0.77 18.17
N LYS A 103 19.90 0.84 19.11
CA LYS A 103 20.25 -0.29 19.99
C LYS A 103 19.33 -0.45 21.20
N GLY A 104 18.49 0.55 21.49
CA GLY A 104 17.54 0.56 22.60
C GLY A 104 16.85 1.92 22.74
N PRO A 105 15.99 2.08 23.77
CA PRO A 105 15.24 3.31 24.00
C PRO A 105 16.14 4.51 24.24
N MET A 106 15.68 5.68 23.76
CA MET A 106 16.40 6.93 23.94
C MET A 106 15.44 8.05 24.31
N ALA A 107 15.87 8.96 25.18
CA ALA A 107 15.16 10.20 25.50
C ALA A 107 15.95 11.39 25.00
N ARG A 108 15.25 12.45 24.63
CA ARG A 108 15.86 13.73 24.28
C ARG A 108 16.68 14.28 25.46
N ALA A 109 17.89 14.75 25.17
CA ALA A 109 18.87 15.22 26.17
C ALA A 109 19.12 16.74 26.15
N GLY A 110 18.47 17.47 25.24
CA GLY A 110 18.69 18.91 25.06
C GLY A 110 17.85 19.46 23.92
N GLU A 111 18.47 20.05 22.90
CA GLU A 111 17.79 20.42 21.65
C GLU A 111 17.27 19.16 20.92
N ARG A 112 16.28 19.33 20.02
CA ARG A 112 15.79 18.22 19.20
C ARG A 112 16.94 17.69 18.33
N GLY A 113 17.04 16.37 18.20
CA GLY A 113 18.17 15.70 17.56
C GLY A 113 19.27 15.23 18.53
N SER A 114 19.28 15.69 19.79
CA SER A 114 20.20 15.20 20.83
C SER A 114 19.52 14.20 21.75
N PHE A 115 20.12 13.02 21.90
CA PHE A 115 19.54 11.89 22.63
C PHE A 115 20.49 11.29 23.67
N ARG A 116 19.92 10.78 24.77
CA ARG A 116 20.60 9.93 25.74
C ARG A 116 19.94 8.55 25.78
N PRO A 117 20.71 7.46 25.91
CA PRO A 117 20.15 6.13 26.10
C PRO A 117 19.43 6.02 27.44
N ILE A 118 18.30 5.32 27.47
CA ILE A 118 17.52 5.03 28.69
C ILE A 118 17.07 3.57 28.72
N GLY A 119 16.67 3.10 29.90
CA GLY A 119 16.07 1.78 30.05
C GLY A 119 14.59 1.75 29.60
N TRP A 120 14.10 0.57 29.23
CA TRP A 120 12.68 0.39 28.85
C TRP A 120 11.71 0.77 29.96
N ASP A 121 12.03 0.50 31.23
CA ASP A 121 11.14 0.82 32.34
C ASP A 121 11.03 2.33 32.56
N GLU A 122 12.13 3.07 32.38
CA GLU A 122 12.13 4.55 32.38
C GLU A 122 11.29 5.06 31.20
N ALA A 123 11.51 4.50 30.00
CA ALA A 123 10.82 4.91 28.79
C ALA A 123 9.30 4.71 28.90
N LEU A 124 8.85 3.56 29.41
CA LEU A 124 7.44 3.27 29.68
C LEU A 124 6.84 4.21 30.72
N LYS A 125 7.57 4.51 31.80
CA LYS A 125 7.12 5.50 32.80
C LYS A 125 6.93 6.88 32.19
N ILE A 126 7.86 7.34 31.34
CA ILE A 126 7.77 8.65 30.68
C ILE A 126 6.51 8.72 29.81
N VAL A 127 6.30 7.76 28.90
CA VAL A 127 5.14 7.80 28.00
C VAL A 127 3.82 7.66 28.75
N THR A 128 3.73 6.75 29.72
CA THR A 128 2.51 6.54 30.51
C THR A 128 2.19 7.74 31.38
N ALA A 129 3.19 8.35 32.04
CA ALA A 129 2.97 9.56 32.83
C ALA A 129 2.43 10.70 31.96
N ARG A 130 2.97 10.87 30.73
CA ARG A 130 2.51 11.92 29.82
C ARG A 130 1.07 11.69 29.34
N LEU A 131 0.74 10.45 28.98
CA LEU A 131 -0.61 10.08 28.55
C LEU A 131 -1.63 10.16 29.70
N SER A 132 -1.24 9.75 30.91
CA SER A 132 -2.07 9.88 32.11
C SER A 132 -2.38 11.34 32.43
N ASP A 133 -1.38 12.23 32.41
CA ASP A 133 -1.56 13.67 32.61
C ASP A 133 -2.54 14.28 31.60
N LEU A 134 -2.43 13.92 30.31
CA LEU A 134 -3.35 14.41 29.28
C LEU A 134 -4.77 13.90 29.49
N ARG A 135 -4.96 12.64 29.93
CA ARG A 135 -6.29 12.12 30.27
C ARG A 135 -6.90 12.81 31.48
N THR A 136 -6.13 13.00 32.57
CA THR A 136 -6.60 13.68 33.78
C THR A 136 -7.01 15.12 33.51
N LYS A 137 -6.36 15.78 32.54
CA LYS A 137 -6.72 17.13 32.05
C LYS A 137 -7.83 17.14 31.01
N GLU A 138 -8.43 15.99 30.69
CA GLU A 138 -9.48 15.82 29.68
C GLU A 138 -9.04 16.20 28.25
N LEU A 139 -7.74 16.10 27.98
CA LEU A 139 -7.10 16.41 26.69
C LEU A 139 -6.76 15.15 25.88
N SER A 140 -7.49 14.06 26.06
CA SER A 140 -7.26 12.79 25.34
C SER A 140 -7.28 12.96 23.81
N HIS A 141 -8.20 13.78 23.30
CA HIS A 141 -8.33 14.12 21.89
C HIS A 141 -7.09 14.83 21.31
N THR A 142 -6.24 15.44 22.12
CA THR A 142 -5.03 16.15 21.64
C THR A 142 -3.84 15.22 21.35
N VAL A 143 -4.02 13.90 21.50
CA VAL A 143 -3.01 12.88 21.14
C VAL A 143 -3.26 12.41 19.71
N ALA A 144 -2.29 12.54 18.82
CA ALA A 144 -2.36 12.03 17.45
C ALA A 144 -1.45 10.81 17.24
N VAL A 145 -1.91 9.86 16.45
CA VAL A 145 -1.14 8.67 16.04
C VAL A 145 -1.06 8.67 14.52
N LEU A 146 0.16 8.74 13.98
CA LEU A 146 0.43 8.56 12.56
C LEU A 146 0.96 7.16 12.31
N GLY A 147 0.12 6.33 11.70
CA GLY A 147 0.48 5.00 11.26
C GLY A 147 0.87 4.99 9.77
N GLY A 148 2.07 4.53 9.43
CA GLY A 148 2.49 4.35 8.04
C GLY A 148 2.26 2.93 7.51
N GLN A 149 3.33 2.22 7.13
CA GLN A 149 3.24 0.94 6.41
C GLN A 149 3.31 -0.26 7.35
N TYR A 150 2.16 -0.83 7.70
CA TYR A 150 1.99 -2.05 8.49
C TYR A 150 0.66 -2.71 8.13
N ARG A 151 0.45 -3.95 8.58
CA ARG A 151 -0.74 -4.76 8.28
C ARG A 151 -1.19 -5.57 9.49
N GLY A 152 -2.35 -6.19 9.36
CA GLY A 152 -2.87 -7.14 10.33
C GLY A 152 -3.35 -6.51 11.64
N TYR A 153 -3.31 -7.30 12.71
CA TYR A 153 -3.80 -6.92 14.04
C TYR A 153 -3.09 -5.73 14.67
N ARG A 154 -1.97 -5.27 14.11
CA ARG A 154 -1.33 -4.02 14.52
C ARG A 154 -2.23 -2.81 14.28
N ASP A 155 -3.01 -2.80 13.19
CA ASP A 155 -3.99 -1.75 12.94
C ASP A 155 -5.15 -1.81 13.94
N THR A 156 -5.62 -3.02 14.21
CA THR A 156 -6.66 -3.30 15.20
C THR A 156 -6.23 -2.83 16.58
N LEU A 157 -4.97 -3.07 16.97
CA LEU A 157 -4.42 -2.68 18.27
C LEU A 157 -4.41 -1.15 18.44
N TRP A 158 -3.88 -0.42 17.46
CA TRP A 158 -3.89 1.05 17.48
C TRP A 158 -5.30 1.64 17.44
N THR A 159 -6.22 1.02 16.69
CA THR A 159 -7.64 1.42 16.68
C THR A 159 -8.25 1.27 18.07
N ARG A 160 -8.14 0.08 18.68
CA ARG A 160 -8.69 -0.20 20.02
C ARG A 160 -8.09 0.70 21.08
N PHE A 161 -6.77 0.93 21.03
CA PHE A 161 -6.11 1.85 21.95
C PHE A 161 -6.64 3.27 21.78
N SER A 162 -6.75 3.77 20.55
CA SER A 162 -7.23 5.13 20.29
C SER A 162 -8.68 5.32 20.76
N GLU A 163 -9.53 4.32 20.51
CA GLU A 163 -10.91 4.28 21.00
C GLU A 163 -11.01 4.26 22.52
N ALA A 164 -10.24 3.41 23.20
CA ALA A 164 -10.29 3.29 24.65
C ALA A 164 -9.59 4.48 25.35
N TYR A 165 -8.53 5.02 24.74
CA TYR A 165 -7.82 6.21 25.20
C TYR A 165 -8.61 7.49 24.96
N GLY A 166 -9.54 7.51 24.00
CA GLY A 166 -10.36 8.68 23.72
C GLY A 166 -9.80 9.66 22.71
N THR A 167 -8.94 9.21 21.80
CA THR A 167 -8.48 10.07 20.71
C THR A 167 -9.16 9.70 19.40
N PRO A 168 -9.76 10.67 18.69
CA PRO A 168 -10.27 10.44 17.33
C PRO A 168 -9.14 10.45 16.29
N ASN A 169 -7.91 10.78 16.70
CA ASN A 169 -6.80 11.12 15.81
C ASN A 169 -5.85 9.93 15.55
N TYR A 170 -6.41 8.77 15.24
CA TYR A 170 -5.65 7.71 14.59
C TYR A 170 -5.73 7.90 13.07
N ILE A 171 -4.59 8.29 12.49
CA ILE A 171 -4.49 8.75 11.11
C ILE A 171 -3.57 7.80 10.34
N ARG A 172 -4.11 7.14 9.32
CA ARG A 172 -3.39 6.15 8.51
C ARG A 172 -2.72 6.83 7.32
N VAL A 173 -1.42 7.11 7.45
CA VAL A 173 -0.58 7.70 6.41
C VAL A 173 -0.08 6.62 5.44
N ARG A 174 -1.02 5.87 4.87
CA ARG A 174 -0.76 4.81 3.88
C ARG A 174 -0.72 5.39 2.48
N CYS A 175 0.05 6.48 2.33
CA CYS A 175 0.12 7.39 1.20
C CYS A 175 0.11 6.71 -0.19
N LEU A 176 0.61 5.47 -0.27
CA LEU A 176 0.92 4.78 -1.52
C LEU A 176 0.32 3.35 -1.60
N ALA A 177 -0.63 3.00 -0.73
CA ALA A 177 -1.42 1.77 -0.80
C ALA A 177 -2.83 2.07 -1.32
N PRO A 178 -3.41 1.24 -2.21
CA PRO A 178 -4.72 1.48 -2.80
C PRO A 178 -5.81 0.97 -1.85
N GLU A 179 -5.85 1.47 -0.62
CA GLU A 179 -6.79 0.91 0.35
C GLU A 179 -8.25 1.24 0.02
N LYS A 180 -8.53 2.04 -1.02
CA LYS A 180 -9.89 2.47 -1.36
C LYS A 180 -10.26 2.65 -2.85
N PRO A 181 -9.95 1.72 -3.77
CA PRO A 181 -10.84 1.54 -4.93
C PRO A 181 -12.28 1.23 -4.51
N ALA A 182 -12.46 0.84 -3.24
CA ALA A 182 -13.72 0.65 -2.55
C ALA A 182 -14.73 1.80 -2.73
N LEU A 183 -14.35 3.09 -2.91
CA LEU A 183 -15.39 4.12 -3.09
C LEU A 183 -16.13 3.97 -4.42
N ALA A 184 -15.42 3.83 -5.54
CA ALA A 184 -16.04 3.59 -6.84
C ALA A 184 -16.82 2.26 -6.83
N HIS A 185 -16.26 1.19 -6.24
CA HIS A 185 -16.97 -0.09 -6.12
C HIS A 185 -18.16 -0.02 -5.15
N HIS A 186 -18.09 0.77 -4.08
CA HIS A 186 -19.20 0.98 -3.15
C HIS A 186 -20.33 1.74 -3.85
N PHE A 187 -20.00 2.82 -4.56
CA PHE A 187 -20.99 3.66 -5.23
C PHE A 187 -21.60 3.02 -6.48
N MET A 188 -20.88 2.13 -7.17
CA MET A 188 -21.37 1.48 -8.40
C MET A 188 -21.83 0.03 -8.22
N GLN A 189 -21.36 -0.67 -7.18
CA GLN A 189 -21.71 -2.08 -6.90
C GLN A 189 -22.20 -2.34 -5.47
N GLY A 190 -22.15 -1.36 -4.56
CA GLY A 190 -22.50 -1.58 -3.15
C GLY A 190 -21.49 -2.41 -2.37
N VAL A 191 -20.28 -2.59 -2.91
CA VAL A 191 -19.24 -3.45 -2.32
C VAL A 191 -18.15 -2.59 -1.68
N THR A 192 -17.92 -2.80 -0.38
CA THR A 192 -16.82 -2.16 0.38
C THR A 192 -15.61 -3.09 0.54
N ALA A 193 -15.77 -4.38 0.27
CA ALA A 193 -14.69 -5.36 0.30
C ALA A 193 -13.71 -5.14 -0.87
N PRO A 194 -12.42 -5.52 -0.73
CA PRO A 194 -11.45 -5.43 -1.82
C PRO A 194 -11.91 -6.24 -3.04
N VAL A 195 -11.87 -5.62 -4.22
CA VAL A 195 -12.11 -6.31 -5.49
C VAL A 195 -10.88 -7.12 -5.88
N GLY A 196 -11.11 -8.34 -6.34
CA GLY A 196 -10.10 -9.23 -6.88
C GLY A 196 -10.04 -9.17 -8.40
N TYR A 197 -8.86 -8.93 -8.96
CA TYR A 197 -8.60 -9.09 -10.38
C TYR A 197 -8.09 -10.51 -10.65
N ASP A 198 -8.87 -11.35 -11.34
CA ASP A 198 -8.46 -12.73 -11.66
C ASP A 198 -7.50 -12.77 -12.86
N LEU A 199 -6.34 -12.13 -12.70
CA LEU A 199 -5.30 -11.98 -13.73
C LEU A 199 -4.79 -13.33 -14.24
N ALA A 200 -4.81 -14.35 -13.37
CA ALA A 200 -4.36 -15.69 -13.68
C ALA A 200 -5.29 -16.42 -14.66
N LYS A 201 -6.56 -16.00 -14.79
CA LYS A 201 -7.52 -16.58 -15.75
C LYS A 201 -7.94 -15.62 -16.86
N ALA A 202 -7.68 -14.32 -16.73
CA ALA A 202 -7.94 -13.34 -17.78
C ALA A 202 -7.22 -13.70 -19.10
N GLN A 203 -7.86 -13.47 -20.24
CA GLN A 203 -7.30 -13.59 -21.59
C GLN A 203 -6.86 -12.23 -22.14
N LEU A 204 -7.46 -11.14 -21.67
CA LEU A 204 -7.03 -9.76 -21.92
C LEU A 204 -6.91 -9.00 -20.60
N ILE A 205 -5.80 -8.31 -20.40
CA ILE A 205 -5.62 -7.33 -19.33
C ILE A 205 -5.48 -5.96 -19.97
N LEU A 206 -6.37 -5.02 -19.62
CA LEU A 206 -6.23 -3.60 -19.90
C LEU A 206 -5.89 -2.88 -18.59
N SER A 207 -4.72 -2.23 -18.55
CA SER A 207 -4.20 -1.67 -17.31
C SER A 207 -3.91 -0.18 -17.45
N PHE A 208 -4.52 0.63 -16.59
CA PHE A 208 -4.33 2.09 -16.53
C PHE A 208 -3.31 2.45 -15.45
N GLY A 209 -2.10 2.84 -15.88
CA GLY A 209 -0.98 3.34 -15.07
C GLY A 209 -0.51 2.42 -13.94
N VAL A 210 -0.95 1.16 -13.94
CA VAL A 210 -0.58 0.18 -12.91
C VAL A 210 0.74 -0.47 -13.30
N SER A 211 1.75 -0.29 -12.45
CA SER A 211 3.08 -0.86 -12.63
C SER A 211 3.13 -2.34 -12.20
N LEU A 212 2.35 -3.19 -12.89
CA LEU A 212 2.05 -4.60 -12.56
C LEU A 212 3.32 -5.43 -12.29
N LEU A 213 4.37 -5.22 -13.09
CA LEU A 213 5.65 -5.93 -13.03
C LEU A 213 6.77 -5.12 -12.36
N GLU A 214 6.42 -4.02 -11.68
CA GLU A 214 7.36 -3.22 -10.87
C GLU A 214 6.87 -3.06 -9.42
N ALA A 215 6.32 -1.90 -9.07
CA ALA A 215 6.11 -1.48 -7.69
C ALA A 215 4.63 -1.31 -7.34
N TRP A 216 3.73 -2.03 -8.03
CA TRP A 216 2.32 -2.13 -7.63
C TRP A 216 2.12 -3.17 -6.51
N LEU A 217 0.88 -3.34 -6.05
CA LEU A 217 0.52 -4.31 -5.02
C LEU A 217 0.90 -5.73 -5.42
N GLY A 218 1.59 -6.47 -4.55
CA GLY A 218 1.90 -7.89 -4.78
C GLY A 218 2.64 -8.16 -6.10
N PRO A 219 3.80 -7.54 -6.36
CA PRO A 219 4.48 -7.65 -7.66
C PRO A 219 4.87 -9.07 -8.03
N VAL A 220 5.13 -9.93 -7.02
CA VAL A 220 5.45 -11.34 -7.24
C VAL A 220 4.22 -12.12 -7.71
N HIS A 221 3.07 -11.95 -7.06
CA HIS A 221 1.80 -12.56 -7.48
C HIS A 221 1.45 -12.14 -8.92
N ASN A 222 1.56 -10.85 -9.20
CA ASN A 222 1.29 -10.30 -10.53
C ASN A 222 2.24 -10.85 -11.60
N ALA A 223 3.53 -10.97 -11.30
CA ALA A 223 4.50 -11.55 -12.21
C ALA A 223 4.20 -13.01 -12.51
N GLN A 224 3.70 -13.78 -11.53
CA GLN A 224 3.25 -15.16 -11.73
C GLN A 224 1.99 -15.22 -12.61
N ALA A 225 0.99 -14.38 -12.32
CA ALA A 225 -0.21 -14.29 -13.13
C ALA A 225 0.13 -13.91 -14.59
N PHE A 226 1.03 -12.95 -14.78
CA PHE A 226 1.54 -12.56 -16.09
C PHE A 226 2.32 -13.70 -16.78
N ALA A 227 3.16 -14.44 -16.07
CA ALA A 227 3.85 -15.60 -16.62
C ALA A 227 2.86 -16.65 -17.12
N ARG A 228 1.80 -16.91 -16.35
CA ARG A 228 0.69 -17.80 -16.77
C ARG A 228 -0.08 -17.26 -17.96
N LEU A 229 -0.31 -15.94 -18.04
CA LEU A 229 -0.92 -15.29 -19.21
C LEU A 229 -0.10 -15.55 -20.49
N ARG A 230 1.24 -15.56 -20.38
CA ARG A 230 2.13 -15.67 -21.54
C ARG A 230 2.51 -17.09 -21.93
N ARG A 231 2.62 -18.02 -20.97
CA ARG A 231 3.30 -19.32 -21.16
C ARG A 231 2.51 -20.53 -20.69
N SER A 232 1.21 -20.39 -20.45
CA SER A 232 0.39 -21.54 -20.05
C SER A 232 0.24 -22.54 -21.20
N SER A 233 0.43 -23.82 -20.93
CA SER A 233 0.09 -24.92 -21.87
C SER A 233 -1.42 -25.17 -21.93
N GLU A 234 -2.15 -24.79 -20.88
CA GLU A 234 -3.60 -25.03 -20.74
C GLU A 234 -4.48 -24.05 -21.53
N ARG A 235 -3.90 -22.94 -22.03
CA ARG A 235 -4.68 -21.87 -22.68
C ARG A 235 -3.85 -21.11 -23.71
N PRO A 236 -4.49 -20.45 -24.69
CA PRO A 236 -3.80 -19.58 -25.63
C PRO A 236 -3.11 -18.42 -24.91
N ARG A 237 -2.02 -17.91 -25.50
CA ARG A 237 -1.32 -16.70 -25.03
C ARG A 237 -2.30 -15.54 -24.90
N GLY A 238 -2.42 -14.98 -23.71
CA GLY A 238 -3.24 -13.81 -23.44
C GLY A 238 -2.61 -12.50 -23.89
N TRP A 239 -3.45 -11.47 -23.95
CA TRP A 239 -3.14 -10.12 -24.38
C TRP A 239 -3.01 -9.18 -23.19
N PHE A 240 -2.08 -8.23 -23.27
CA PHE A 240 -1.83 -7.23 -22.26
C PHE A 240 -1.65 -5.86 -22.92
N ILE A 241 -2.54 -4.93 -22.58
CA ILE A 241 -2.51 -3.53 -23.03
C ILE A 241 -2.21 -2.67 -21.81
N GLN A 242 -1.10 -1.94 -21.86
CA GLN A 242 -0.65 -1.04 -20.80
C GLN A 242 -0.84 0.42 -21.25
N VAL A 243 -1.72 1.14 -20.58
CA VAL A 243 -1.85 2.59 -20.68
C VAL A 243 -0.95 3.20 -19.61
N ASP A 244 0.09 3.94 -19.99
CA ASP A 244 1.09 4.47 -19.05
C ASP A 244 1.82 5.65 -19.70
N PRO A 245 2.02 6.79 -19.03
CA PRO A 245 2.82 7.90 -19.58
C PRO A 245 4.27 7.49 -19.85
N ARG A 246 4.80 6.50 -19.12
CA ARG A 246 6.15 5.97 -19.29
C ARG A 246 6.08 4.59 -19.92
N ARG A 247 6.99 4.28 -20.85
CA ARG A 247 7.25 2.91 -21.29
C ARG A 247 8.00 2.15 -20.19
N SER A 248 7.30 1.90 -19.09
CA SER A 248 7.78 1.19 -17.92
C SER A 248 8.17 -0.27 -18.23
N PRO A 249 8.95 -0.96 -17.38
CA PRO A 249 9.15 -2.41 -17.47
C PRO A 249 7.85 -3.22 -17.62
N THR A 250 6.73 -2.72 -17.10
CA THR A 250 5.40 -3.29 -17.35
C THR A 250 4.99 -3.08 -18.81
N ALA A 251 5.06 -1.84 -19.31
CA ALA A 251 4.73 -1.48 -20.69
C ALA A 251 5.64 -2.18 -21.72
N ILE A 252 6.94 -2.35 -21.45
CA ILE A 252 7.91 -3.06 -22.31
C ILE A 252 7.48 -4.52 -22.53
N LYS A 253 6.79 -5.13 -21.56
CA LYS A 253 6.31 -6.51 -21.63
C LYS A 253 4.84 -6.63 -22.10
N ALA A 254 4.15 -5.51 -22.28
CA ALA A 254 2.81 -5.47 -22.85
C ALA A 254 2.84 -5.76 -24.35
N ASP A 255 1.73 -6.24 -24.90
CA ASP A 255 1.55 -6.33 -26.36
C ASP A 255 1.43 -4.94 -26.98
N ARG A 256 0.85 -4.01 -26.21
CA ARG A 256 0.67 -2.62 -26.60
C ARG A 256 0.93 -1.72 -25.41
N TRP A 257 1.80 -0.75 -25.64
CA TRP A 257 1.95 0.42 -24.77
C TRP A 257 1.17 1.57 -25.39
N ILE A 258 0.31 2.20 -24.60
CA ILE A 258 -0.48 3.37 -24.97
C ILE A 258 0.06 4.55 -24.16
N PRO A 259 0.89 5.42 -24.77
CA PRO A 259 1.37 6.62 -24.09
C PRO A 259 0.19 7.57 -23.87
N ILE A 260 -0.05 7.95 -22.62
CA ILE A 260 -1.14 8.84 -22.24
C ILE A 260 -0.59 10.08 -21.55
N VAL A 261 -1.27 11.21 -21.73
CA VAL A 261 -1.03 12.41 -20.91
C VAL A 261 -1.47 12.13 -19.45
N PRO A 262 -0.59 12.33 -18.44
CA PRO A 262 -0.92 12.08 -17.04
C PRO A 262 -2.18 12.82 -16.58
N GLY A 263 -3.06 12.12 -15.86
CA GLY A 263 -4.31 12.68 -15.34
C GLY A 263 -5.48 12.65 -16.33
N THR A 264 -5.33 12.04 -17.51
CA THR A 264 -6.39 11.93 -18.52
C THR A 264 -6.95 10.52 -18.70
N ASP A 265 -6.61 9.59 -17.79
CA ASP A 265 -7.01 8.18 -17.83
C ASP A 265 -8.53 7.99 -17.88
N GLY A 266 -9.28 8.77 -17.09
CA GLY A 266 -10.74 8.74 -17.08
C GLY A 266 -11.36 9.19 -18.41
N ILE A 267 -10.77 10.21 -19.04
CA ILE A 267 -11.19 10.69 -20.37
C ILE A 267 -10.96 9.61 -21.42
N LEU A 268 -9.81 8.92 -21.38
CA LEU A 268 -9.54 7.79 -22.28
C LEU A 268 -10.53 6.64 -22.05
N ALA A 269 -10.82 6.29 -20.80
CA ALA A 269 -11.78 5.24 -20.47
C ALA A 269 -13.17 5.56 -21.02
N LEU A 270 -13.63 6.81 -20.90
CA LEU A 270 -14.91 7.26 -21.46
C LEU A 270 -14.90 7.30 -23.00
N GLY A 271 -13.78 7.61 -23.64
CA GLY A 271 -13.63 7.45 -25.08
C GLY A 271 -13.66 5.99 -25.56
N ILE A 272 -13.08 5.07 -24.79
CA ILE A 272 -13.20 3.63 -25.05
C ILE A 272 -14.67 3.19 -24.89
N ALA A 273 -15.35 3.65 -23.84
CA ALA A 273 -16.78 3.42 -23.65
C ALA A 273 -17.60 3.96 -24.83
N ASN A 274 -17.28 5.15 -25.33
CA ASN A 274 -17.92 5.75 -26.51
C ASN A 274 -17.82 4.84 -27.73
N ALA A 275 -16.61 4.34 -28.02
CA ALA A 275 -16.39 3.41 -29.12
C ALA A 275 -17.17 2.09 -28.95
N ILE A 276 -17.17 1.51 -27.74
CA ILE A 276 -17.93 0.27 -27.44
C ILE A 276 -19.42 0.49 -27.65
N ILE A 277 -19.99 1.58 -27.12
CA ILE A 277 -21.42 1.89 -27.19
C ILE A 277 -21.83 2.21 -28.64
N ARG A 278 -21.07 3.05 -29.34
CA ARG A 278 -21.37 3.48 -30.70
C ARG A 278 -21.31 2.32 -31.71
N GLU A 279 -20.43 1.35 -31.51
CA GLU A 279 -20.35 0.13 -32.33
C GLU A 279 -21.28 -0.99 -31.84
N GLY A 280 -22.00 -0.79 -30.72
CA GLY A 280 -22.92 -1.78 -30.16
C GLY A 280 -22.23 -3.03 -29.61
N LEU A 281 -20.99 -2.90 -29.13
CA LEU A 281 -20.09 -3.99 -28.69
C LEU A 281 -20.21 -4.33 -27.20
N TYR A 282 -21.05 -3.63 -26.44
CA TYR A 282 -21.26 -3.93 -25.02
C TYR A 282 -22.06 -5.23 -24.84
N ASP A 283 -21.91 -5.87 -23.67
CA ASP A 283 -22.69 -7.03 -23.26
C ASP A 283 -24.14 -6.59 -23.00
N ARG A 284 -25.02 -6.81 -23.98
CA ARG A 284 -26.41 -6.34 -23.94
C ARG A 284 -27.20 -6.98 -22.80
N GLU A 285 -27.04 -8.29 -22.61
CA GLU A 285 -27.73 -9.03 -21.54
C GLU A 285 -27.34 -8.46 -20.17
N PHE A 286 -26.03 -8.28 -19.94
CA PHE A 286 -25.57 -7.70 -18.67
C PHE A 286 -26.08 -6.26 -18.48
N VAL A 287 -25.99 -5.41 -19.52
CA VAL A 287 -26.40 -4.01 -19.43
C VAL A 287 -27.91 -3.88 -19.18
N GLU A 288 -28.74 -4.62 -19.90
CA GLU A 288 -30.20 -4.53 -19.78
C GLU A 288 -30.71 -5.11 -18.45
N GLU A 289 -30.18 -6.26 -18.02
CA GLU A 289 -30.69 -6.96 -16.85
C GLU A 289 -30.04 -6.51 -15.53
N HIS A 290 -28.76 -6.14 -15.56
CA HIS A 290 -27.95 -5.96 -14.36
C HIS A 290 -27.39 -4.55 -14.16
N THR A 291 -27.81 -3.55 -14.94
CA THR A 291 -27.37 -2.16 -14.73
C THR A 291 -28.52 -1.16 -14.50
N PHE A 292 -28.19 -0.04 -13.86
CA PHE A 292 -29.05 1.11 -13.66
C PHE A 292 -28.32 2.41 -14.07
N GLY A 293 -29.06 3.36 -14.64
CA GLY A 293 -28.50 4.64 -15.12
C GLY A 293 -27.71 4.53 -16.42
N PHE A 294 -27.84 3.42 -17.17
CA PHE A 294 -27.23 3.30 -18.51
C PHE A 294 -27.98 4.15 -19.54
N GLU A 295 -29.29 3.97 -19.66
CA GLU A 295 -30.19 4.81 -20.45
C GLU A 295 -30.73 5.97 -19.60
N ASP A 296 -31.22 7.01 -20.27
CA ASP A 296 -31.96 8.11 -19.63
C ASP A 296 -33.21 7.56 -18.92
N TRP A 297 -33.58 8.14 -17.78
CA TRP A 297 -34.72 7.69 -16.98
C TRP A 297 -35.47 8.86 -16.37
N VAL A 298 -36.66 8.59 -15.82
CA VAL A 298 -37.49 9.59 -15.14
C VAL A 298 -37.69 9.13 -13.70
N ASP A 299 -37.40 10.00 -12.74
CA ASP A 299 -37.55 9.68 -11.32
C ASP A 299 -39.00 9.80 -10.84
N GLY A 300 -39.24 9.44 -9.58
CA GLY A 300 -40.57 9.52 -8.96
C GLY A 300 -41.13 10.94 -8.86
N SER A 301 -40.32 11.98 -9.09
CA SER A 301 -40.76 13.38 -9.14
C SER A 301 -41.12 13.85 -10.55
N GLY A 302 -40.93 13.01 -11.57
CA GLY A 302 -41.10 13.37 -12.97
C GLY A 302 -39.89 14.06 -13.59
N LYS A 303 -38.76 14.16 -12.87
CA LYS A 303 -37.52 14.74 -13.39
C LYS A 303 -36.84 13.74 -14.31
N ARG A 304 -36.51 14.16 -15.53
CA ARG A 304 -35.68 13.39 -16.47
C ARG A 304 -34.21 13.47 -16.03
N HIS A 305 -33.56 12.32 -15.98
CA HIS A 305 -32.15 12.17 -15.65
C HIS A 305 -31.35 11.67 -16.86
N LEU A 306 -30.16 12.24 -17.03
CA LEU A 306 -29.17 11.82 -18.02
C LEU A 306 -28.65 10.42 -17.69
N GLY A 307 -28.61 9.54 -18.70
CA GLY A 307 -27.99 8.23 -18.64
C GLY A 307 -26.53 8.25 -19.09
N PHE A 308 -25.77 7.24 -18.67
CA PHE A 308 -24.36 7.08 -19.03
C PHE A 308 -24.13 7.00 -20.54
N LYS A 309 -25.02 6.34 -21.27
CA LYS A 309 -24.93 6.20 -22.72
C LYS A 309 -24.97 7.56 -23.43
N GLU A 310 -25.95 8.38 -23.09
CA GLU A 310 -26.11 9.73 -23.67
C GLU A 310 -24.93 10.61 -23.28
N LEU A 311 -24.52 10.63 -22.00
CA LEU A 311 -23.33 11.33 -21.52
C LEU A 311 -22.10 11.00 -22.38
N VAL A 312 -21.82 9.71 -22.55
CA VAL A 312 -20.62 9.25 -23.24
C VAL A 312 -20.68 9.59 -24.73
N LEU A 313 -21.83 9.44 -25.39
CA LEU A 313 -22.01 9.74 -26.81
C LEU A 313 -21.96 11.24 -27.12
N ARG A 314 -22.50 12.07 -26.21
CA ARG A 314 -22.56 13.54 -26.32
C ARG A 314 -21.21 14.18 -26.06
N ASP A 315 -20.55 13.83 -24.95
CA ASP A 315 -19.44 14.63 -24.40
C ASP A 315 -18.05 14.04 -24.70
N TYR A 316 -17.94 12.75 -25.00
CA TYR A 316 -16.65 12.05 -25.18
C TYR A 316 -16.43 11.60 -26.62
N GLY A 317 -16.67 12.51 -27.56
CA GLY A 317 -16.35 12.30 -28.98
C GLY A 317 -14.87 11.96 -29.19
N LEU A 318 -14.59 10.97 -30.03
CA LEU A 318 -13.24 10.39 -30.15
C LEU A 318 -12.15 11.39 -30.54
N LEU A 319 -12.45 12.42 -31.34
CA LEU A 319 -11.49 13.47 -31.68
C LEU A 319 -11.12 14.34 -30.46
N ALA A 320 -12.10 14.71 -29.64
CA ALA A 320 -11.88 15.48 -28.41
C ALA A 320 -11.08 14.65 -27.39
N VAL A 321 -11.45 13.38 -27.21
CA VAL A 321 -10.70 12.44 -26.36
C VAL A 321 -9.26 12.29 -26.86
N SER A 322 -9.06 12.15 -28.17
CA SER A 322 -7.73 12.01 -28.76
C SER A 322 -6.86 13.23 -28.50
N ALA A 323 -7.42 14.44 -28.68
CA ALA A 323 -6.72 15.70 -28.40
C ALA A 323 -6.36 15.85 -26.91
N ALA A 324 -7.26 15.48 -26.00
CA ALA A 324 -7.04 15.61 -24.56
C ALA A 324 -6.02 14.60 -24.01
N THR A 325 -6.08 13.36 -24.49
CA THR A 325 -5.30 12.24 -23.94
C THR A 325 -3.96 12.02 -24.63
N GLY A 326 -3.79 12.57 -25.84
CA GLY A 326 -2.67 12.26 -26.73
C GLY A 326 -2.77 10.89 -27.43
N VAL A 327 -3.84 10.12 -27.17
CA VAL A 327 -4.02 8.78 -27.76
C VAL A 327 -4.75 8.88 -29.09
N ALA A 328 -4.20 8.30 -30.15
CA ALA A 328 -4.83 8.33 -31.47
C ALA A 328 -6.21 7.64 -31.48
N VAL A 329 -7.20 8.22 -32.17
CA VAL A 329 -8.55 7.65 -32.37
C VAL A 329 -8.50 6.19 -32.78
N ARG A 330 -7.60 5.84 -33.71
CA ARG A 330 -7.39 4.45 -34.14
C ARG A 330 -7.07 3.51 -32.97
N SER A 331 -6.19 3.94 -32.06
CA SER A 331 -5.83 3.13 -30.89
C SER A 331 -7.02 2.98 -29.94
N ILE A 332 -7.82 4.03 -29.74
CA ILE A 332 -9.05 3.97 -28.93
C ILE A 332 -10.03 2.90 -29.48
N LEU A 333 -10.28 2.94 -30.79
CA LEU A 333 -11.16 1.97 -31.47
C LEU A 333 -10.63 0.53 -31.38
N GLU A 334 -9.32 0.33 -31.58
CA GLU A 334 -8.70 -0.99 -31.49
C GLU A 334 -8.75 -1.56 -30.06
N ILE A 335 -8.56 -0.71 -29.04
CA ILE A 335 -8.71 -1.11 -27.63
C ILE A 335 -10.15 -1.51 -27.34
N ALA A 336 -11.12 -0.68 -27.75
CA ALA A 336 -12.56 -0.95 -27.57
C ALA A 336 -12.97 -2.30 -28.18
N ARG A 337 -12.60 -2.54 -29.44
CA ARG A 337 -12.89 -3.81 -30.14
C ARG A 337 -12.20 -5.00 -29.47
N SER A 338 -10.93 -4.86 -29.09
CA SER A 338 -10.19 -5.93 -28.39
C SER A 338 -10.84 -6.28 -27.05
N LEU A 339 -11.26 -5.27 -26.28
CA LEU A 339 -11.87 -5.44 -24.96
C LEU A 339 -13.24 -6.11 -25.02
N ALA A 340 -14.02 -5.81 -26.07
CA ALA A 340 -15.29 -6.46 -26.31
C ALA A 340 -15.13 -7.91 -26.80
N SER A 341 -14.18 -8.17 -27.71
CA SER A 341 -14.06 -9.48 -28.37
C SER A 341 -13.21 -10.52 -27.60
N ILE A 342 -12.19 -10.11 -26.84
CA ILE A 342 -11.28 -11.05 -26.16
C ILE A 342 -11.77 -11.30 -24.74
N LYS A 343 -12.30 -12.51 -24.49
CA LYS A 343 -12.86 -12.91 -23.20
C LYS A 343 -12.14 -14.14 -22.60
N PRO A 344 -12.10 -14.27 -21.26
CA PRO A 344 -12.48 -13.25 -20.27
C PRO A 344 -11.46 -12.08 -20.22
N ALA A 345 -11.89 -10.92 -19.74
CA ALA A 345 -11.03 -9.73 -19.67
C ALA A 345 -11.08 -9.06 -18.29
N VAL A 346 -10.02 -8.31 -17.97
CA VAL A 346 -9.96 -7.45 -16.78
C VAL A 346 -9.50 -6.05 -17.19
N VAL A 347 -10.20 -5.04 -16.69
CA VAL A 347 -9.75 -3.65 -16.73
C VAL A 347 -9.34 -3.20 -15.32
N ILE A 348 -8.13 -2.67 -15.19
CA ILE A 348 -7.52 -2.25 -13.91
C ILE A 348 -7.37 -0.73 -13.90
N GLY A 349 -7.92 -0.06 -12.89
CA GLY A 349 -7.95 1.41 -12.74
C GLY A 349 -7.44 1.91 -11.39
N GLU A 350 -6.40 1.28 -10.86
CA GLU A 350 -6.03 1.42 -9.46
C GLU A 350 -5.06 2.58 -9.19
N ARG A 351 -3.78 2.28 -8.94
CA ARG A 351 -2.81 3.28 -8.42
C ARG A 351 -2.39 4.32 -9.47
N GLY A 352 -2.34 3.94 -10.74
CA GLY A 352 -1.90 4.81 -11.84
C GLY A 352 -2.74 6.08 -12.01
N PRO A 353 -4.06 5.96 -12.26
CA PRO A 353 -4.96 7.09 -12.47
C PRO A 353 -5.23 7.93 -11.20
N ALA A 354 -4.95 7.37 -10.01
CA ALA A 354 -5.47 7.85 -8.73
C ALA A 354 -4.78 9.06 -8.10
N TYR A 355 -4.03 9.83 -8.87
CA TYR A 355 -3.27 11.00 -8.41
C TYR A 355 -3.65 12.29 -9.15
N GLY A 356 -4.79 12.28 -9.84
CA GLY A 356 -5.44 13.46 -10.40
C GLY A 356 -6.45 14.09 -9.43
N ALA A 357 -6.97 15.26 -9.79
CA ALA A 357 -7.87 16.06 -8.94
C ALA A 357 -9.28 15.47 -8.74
N ASP A 358 -9.66 14.44 -9.52
CA ASP A 358 -10.95 13.76 -9.43
C ASP A 358 -10.76 12.23 -9.54
N ASP A 359 -10.21 11.64 -8.46
CA ASP A 359 -9.95 10.19 -8.37
C ASP A 359 -11.23 9.36 -8.51
N LEU A 360 -12.31 9.80 -7.87
CA LEU A 360 -13.56 9.04 -7.82
C LEU A 360 -14.15 8.85 -9.21
N HIS A 361 -14.41 9.93 -9.96
CA HIS A 361 -15.04 9.82 -11.28
C HIS A 361 -14.10 9.15 -12.29
N THR A 362 -12.79 9.33 -12.17
CA THR A 362 -11.80 8.62 -12.98
C THR A 362 -11.88 7.11 -12.77
N ARG A 363 -11.97 6.65 -11.52
CA ARG A 363 -12.13 5.22 -11.20
C ARG A 363 -13.49 4.69 -11.61
N MET A 364 -14.55 5.47 -11.44
CA MET A 364 -15.88 5.11 -11.94
C MET A 364 -15.85 4.89 -13.45
N ALA A 365 -15.21 5.79 -14.21
CA ALA A 365 -15.08 5.68 -15.66
C ALA A 365 -14.32 4.42 -16.11
N ILE A 366 -13.21 4.09 -15.44
CA ILE A 366 -12.45 2.86 -15.75
C ILE A 366 -13.24 1.62 -15.36
N HIS A 367 -13.94 1.66 -14.23
CA HIS A 367 -14.75 0.54 -13.75
C HIS A 367 -15.98 0.28 -14.62
N SER A 368 -16.59 1.33 -15.18
CA SER A 368 -17.64 1.23 -16.20
C SER A 368 -17.25 0.36 -17.39
N LEU A 369 -15.97 0.32 -17.78
CA LEU A 369 -15.52 -0.58 -18.85
C LEU A 369 -15.70 -2.05 -18.48
N ASN A 370 -15.46 -2.46 -17.23
CA ASN A 370 -15.70 -3.84 -16.79
C ASN A 370 -17.19 -4.19 -16.85
N ALA A 371 -18.07 -3.25 -16.46
CA ALA A 371 -19.51 -3.44 -16.54
C ALA A 371 -20.01 -3.54 -17.98
N LEU A 372 -19.59 -2.61 -18.85
CA LEU A 372 -20.00 -2.58 -20.26
C LEU A 372 -19.72 -3.88 -20.99
N VAL A 373 -18.63 -4.57 -20.66
CA VAL A 373 -18.26 -5.80 -21.36
C VAL A 373 -18.47 -7.07 -20.50
N GLY A 374 -19.27 -6.99 -19.43
CA GLY A 374 -19.73 -8.15 -18.67
C GLY A 374 -18.65 -8.86 -17.82
N ASN A 375 -17.58 -8.16 -17.43
CA ASN A 375 -16.46 -8.75 -16.69
C ASN A 375 -16.71 -8.87 -15.16
N ILE A 376 -17.87 -8.43 -14.65
CA ILE A 376 -18.17 -8.45 -13.21
C ILE A 376 -18.71 -9.83 -12.82
N GLY A 377 -18.05 -10.49 -11.87
CA GLY A 377 -18.50 -11.77 -11.33
C GLY A 377 -18.24 -12.98 -12.20
N VAL A 378 -17.29 -12.88 -13.13
CA VAL A 378 -16.93 -13.97 -14.03
C VAL A 378 -15.49 -14.42 -13.78
N PRO A 379 -15.18 -15.73 -13.89
CA PRO A 379 -13.79 -16.22 -13.83
C PRO A 379 -12.91 -15.54 -14.89
N GLY A 380 -11.73 -15.07 -14.50
CA GLY A 380 -10.88 -14.26 -15.37
C GLY A 380 -11.34 -12.80 -15.56
N GLY A 381 -12.34 -12.37 -14.79
CA GLY A 381 -12.81 -10.98 -14.67
C GLY A 381 -12.60 -10.43 -13.25
N LEU A 382 -13.60 -9.72 -12.73
CA LEU A 382 -13.61 -9.15 -11.38
C LEU A 382 -14.33 -10.08 -10.40
N LEU A 383 -13.67 -10.32 -9.27
CA LEU A 383 -14.16 -11.09 -8.13
C LEU A 383 -14.25 -10.19 -6.89
N ILE A 384 -14.92 -10.66 -5.84
CA ILE A 384 -14.81 -10.03 -4.52
C ILE A 384 -13.91 -10.89 -3.67
N GLN A 385 -12.91 -10.27 -3.04
CA GLN A 385 -12.14 -10.95 -2.01
C GLN A 385 -13.02 -11.14 -0.77
N GLY A 386 -13.24 -12.39 -0.37
CA GLY A 386 -13.99 -12.71 0.84
C GLY A 386 -13.30 -12.20 2.09
N GLU A 387 -14.09 -11.92 3.13
CA GLU A 387 -13.56 -11.55 4.43
C GLU A 387 -12.79 -12.71 5.08
N LEU A 388 -11.75 -12.34 5.84
CA LEU A 388 -11.05 -13.28 6.69
C LEU A 388 -11.95 -13.66 7.87
N PRO A 389 -12.24 -14.96 8.07
CA PRO A 389 -13.12 -15.38 9.15
C PRO A 389 -12.35 -15.41 10.48
N LEU A 390 -11.84 -14.25 10.92
CA LEU A 390 -11.13 -14.14 12.20
C LEU A 390 -12.12 -14.13 13.36
N ALA A 391 -11.68 -14.58 14.53
CA ALA A 391 -12.51 -14.56 15.73
C ALA A 391 -12.84 -13.10 16.08
N PRO A 392 -14.10 -12.79 16.42
CA PRO A 392 -14.45 -11.48 16.92
C PRO A 392 -13.71 -11.22 18.23
N LEU A 393 -13.07 -10.07 18.34
CA LEU A 393 -12.39 -9.67 19.57
C LEU A 393 -13.38 -8.96 20.51
N PRO A 394 -13.10 -8.90 21.84
CA PRO A 394 -13.94 -8.17 22.78
C PRO A 394 -14.12 -6.70 22.37
N VAL A 395 -15.29 -6.11 22.59
CA VAL A 395 -15.54 -4.69 22.26
C VAL A 395 -14.68 -3.79 23.15
N ALA A 396 -14.04 -2.77 22.57
CA ALA A 396 -13.28 -1.78 23.33
C ALA A 396 -14.22 -0.95 24.24
N LYS A 397 -13.89 -0.87 25.52
CA LYS A 397 -14.63 -0.11 26.52
C LYS A 397 -14.23 1.36 26.46
N LYS A 398 -15.23 2.24 26.51
CA LYS A 398 -15.09 3.69 26.41
C LYS A 398 -15.63 4.33 27.69
N ASP A 399 -14.74 4.88 28.52
CA ASP A 399 -15.15 5.68 29.69
C ASP A 399 -15.58 7.09 29.26
N GLU A 400 -16.02 7.92 30.22
CA GLU A 400 -16.54 9.26 29.91
C GLU A 400 -15.48 10.20 29.34
N ILE A 401 -14.20 10.02 29.69
CA ILE A 401 -13.10 10.76 29.07
C ILE A 401 -12.93 10.32 27.62
N ALA A 402 -13.02 9.00 27.36
CA ALA A 402 -12.91 8.48 26.02
C ALA A 402 -14.03 8.94 25.09
N LYS A 403 -15.28 8.88 25.56
CA LYS A 403 -16.45 9.36 24.81
C LYS A 403 -16.34 10.84 24.46
N ARG A 404 -15.97 11.69 25.43
CA ARG A 404 -15.83 13.14 25.21
C ARG A 404 -14.70 13.47 24.23
N GLY A 405 -13.57 12.76 24.33
CA GLY A 405 -12.46 12.94 23.41
C GLY A 405 -12.79 12.47 21.98
N LEU A 406 -13.45 11.31 21.82
CA LEU A 406 -13.89 10.80 20.52
C LEU A 406 -14.97 11.66 19.85
N ALA A 407 -15.73 12.42 20.62
CA ALA A 407 -16.72 13.37 20.09
C ALA A 407 -16.07 14.66 19.53
N GLN A 408 -14.78 14.88 19.76
CA GLN A 408 -14.09 16.04 19.20
C GLN A 408 -13.86 15.87 17.69
N PRO A 409 -13.83 16.97 16.92
CA PRO A 409 -13.45 16.97 15.51
C PRO A 409 -12.06 16.37 15.32
N ARG A 410 -11.77 15.76 14.16
CA ARG A 410 -10.45 15.18 13.91
C ARG A 410 -9.44 16.27 13.57
N ILE A 411 -8.20 16.10 14.03
CA ILE A 411 -7.12 17.06 13.74
C ILE A 411 -6.71 17.05 12.27
N ASP A 412 -6.94 15.95 11.55
CA ASP A 412 -6.72 15.89 10.10
C ASP A 412 -7.88 16.50 9.30
N GLY A 413 -9.09 16.62 9.87
CA GLY A 413 -10.28 17.14 9.18
C GLY A 413 -11.03 16.10 8.34
N ALA A 414 -10.69 14.81 8.47
CA ALA A 414 -11.41 13.74 7.78
C ALA A 414 -12.86 13.63 8.31
N GLY A 415 -13.83 13.54 7.41
CA GLY A 415 -15.26 13.54 7.75
C GLY A 415 -15.89 14.92 7.94
N GLU A 416 -15.12 16.00 7.77
CA GLU A 416 -15.58 17.39 7.88
C GLU A 416 -15.61 18.09 6.51
N GLU A 417 -16.46 19.11 6.37
CA GLU A 417 -16.50 20.01 5.21
C GLU A 417 -16.43 19.27 3.86
N GLN A 418 -15.48 19.63 3.00
CA GLN A 418 -15.26 19.00 1.70
C GLN A 418 -14.68 17.58 1.76
N TYR A 419 -14.19 17.13 2.92
CA TYR A 419 -13.58 15.80 3.12
C TYR A 419 -14.54 14.80 3.77
N LEU A 420 -15.85 15.01 3.61
CA LEU A 420 -16.92 14.21 4.21
C LEU A 420 -16.80 12.69 3.97
N LEU A 421 -16.30 12.29 2.80
CA LEU A 421 -16.15 10.89 2.39
C LEU A 421 -14.75 10.33 2.61
N THR A 422 -13.82 11.16 3.09
CA THR A 422 -12.44 10.78 3.32
C THR A 422 -12.28 10.17 4.71
N ALA A 423 -11.47 9.12 4.84
CA ALA A 423 -11.16 8.55 6.16
C ALA A 423 -9.92 9.14 6.84
N ASP A 424 -8.94 9.58 6.06
CA ASP A 424 -7.69 10.14 6.57
C ASP A 424 -7.22 11.25 5.62
N THR A 425 -6.83 12.40 6.17
CA THR A 425 -6.41 13.60 5.42
C THR A 425 -5.03 14.09 5.89
N PRO A 426 -3.95 13.28 5.79
CA PRO A 426 -2.66 13.66 6.36
C PRO A 426 -2.06 14.96 5.78
N GLN A 427 -2.51 15.36 4.59
CA GLN A 427 -2.11 16.56 3.86
C GLN A 427 -2.47 17.85 4.60
N LEU A 428 -3.53 17.83 5.40
CA LEU A 428 -4.00 19.01 6.15
C LEU A 428 -3.32 19.15 7.52
N LEU A 429 -2.64 18.10 7.99
CA LEU A 429 -2.03 18.08 9.31
C LEU A 429 -1.04 19.23 9.56
N PRO A 430 -0.08 19.55 8.66
CA PRO A 430 0.85 20.64 8.89
C PRO A 430 0.13 21.95 9.24
N GLU A 431 -0.83 22.33 8.40
CA GLU A 431 -1.57 23.57 8.53
C GLU A 431 -2.43 23.59 9.80
N ARG A 432 -3.18 22.51 10.06
CA ARG A 432 -4.09 22.41 11.21
C ARG A 432 -3.34 22.42 12.53
N ILE A 433 -2.19 21.74 12.61
CA ILE A 433 -1.31 21.77 13.79
C ILE A 433 -0.72 23.17 14.01
N LEU A 434 -0.19 23.81 12.95
CA LEU A 434 0.38 25.16 13.05
C LEU A 434 -0.66 26.19 13.49
N LYS A 435 -1.89 26.08 12.99
CA LYS A 435 -3.01 26.96 13.34
C LYS A 435 -3.69 26.59 14.66
N LYS A 436 -3.36 25.43 15.25
CA LYS A 436 -4.03 24.86 16.43
C LYS A 436 -5.55 24.79 16.25
N ASN A 437 -5.99 24.42 15.05
CA ASN A 437 -7.40 24.33 14.67
C ASN A 437 -7.72 22.87 14.28
N PRO A 438 -8.63 22.19 14.98
CA PRO A 438 -9.58 22.70 15.98
C PRO A 438 -8.98 22.90 17.38
N TYR A 439 -7.80 22.33 17.64
CA TYR A 439 -7.11 22.38 18.92
C TYR A 439 -5.61 22.10 18.75
N PRO A 440 -4.75 22.37 19.74
CA PRO A 440 -3.34 21.99 19.69
C PRO A 440 -3.16 20.47 19.82
N VAL A 441 -2.12 19.92 19.17
CA VAL A 441 -1.65 18.55 19.38
C VAL A 441 -0.62 18.54 20.50
N ASN A 442 -0.92 17.83 21.60
CA ASN A 442 -0.02 17.76 22.77
C ASN A 442 0.91 16.54 22.74
N ALA A 443 0.52 15.47 22.06
CA ALA A 443 1.38 14.31 21.84
C ALA A 443 1.21 13.73 20.45
N LEU A 444 2.32 13.32 19.82
CA LEU A 444 2.33 12.68 18.51
C LEU A 444 3.09 11.35 18.57
N PHE A 445 2.44 10.27 18.12
CA PHE A 445 3.02 8.94 18.00
C PHE A 445 3.31 8.66 16.52
N LEU A 446 4.57 8.35 16.20
CA LEU A 446 5.02 8.00 14.86
C LEU A 446 5.28 6.50 14.80
N PHE A 447 4.43 5.77 14.07
CA PHE A 447 4.52 4.33 13.94
C PHE A 447 4.64 3.91 12.47
N ALA A 448 5.76 3.28 12.12
CA ALA A 448 6.06 2.80 10.76
C ALA A 448 5.89 3.88 9.66
N THR A 449 6.16 5.14 10.01
CA THR A 449 5.98 6.32 9.14
C THR A 449 7.15 7.29 9.31
N ASN A 450 7.42 8.05 8.25
CA ASN A 450 8.40 9.14 8.24
C ASN A 450 7.81 10.31 7.42
N PRO A 451 6.95 11.15 8.01
CA PRO A 451 6.33 12.26 7.30
C PRO A 451 7.33 13.26 6.73
N LEU A 452 8.48 13.50 7.40
CA LEU A 452 9.48 14.44 6.90
C LEU A 452 10.23 13.96 5.65
N ALA A 453 10.25 12.66 5.37
CA ALA A 453 10.73 12.13 4.09
C ALA A 453 9.62 11.97 3.04
N ASN A 454 8.39 11.65 3.46
CA ASN A 454 7.35 11.18 2.53
C ASN A 454 6.28 12.22 2.19
N HIS A 455 6.13 13.28 2.98
CA HIS A 455 5.09 14.27 2.80
C HIS A 455 5.53 15.36 1.81
N PRO A 456 4.69 15.78 0.84
CA PRO A 456 5.00 16.90 -0.03
C PRO A 456 5.31 18.18 0.77
N ALA A 457 4.44 18.59 1.70
CA ALA A 457 4.71 19.75 2.57
C ALA A 457 5.65 19.47 3.78
N LYS A 458 6.78 18.77 3.57
CA LYS A 458 7.67 18.35 4.67
C LYS A 458 8.21 19.52 5.51
N GLU A 459 8.46 20.68 4.91
CA GLU A 459 8.96 21.88 5.64
C GLU A 459 7.89 22.39 6.61
N ALA A 460 6.65 22.57 6.13
CA ALA A 460 5.53 22.95 6.99
C ALA A 460 5.26 21.88 8.05
N PHE A 461 5.41 20.60 7.71
CA PHE A 461 5.26 19.49 8.66
C PHE A 461 6.35 19.55 9.74
N ALA A 462 7.59 19.86 9.39
CA ALA A 462 8.67 20.02 10.35
C ALA A 462 8.40 21.17 11.31
N GLU A 463 7.92 22.32 10.83
CA GLU A 463 7.50 23.44 11.68
C GLU A 463 6.32 23.07 12.58
N ALA A 464 5.34 22.32 12.06
CA ALA A 464 4.22 21.80 12.84
C ALA A 464 4.72 20.89 13.99
N MET A 465 5.64 19.96 13.70
CA MET A 465 6.21 19.06 14.70
C MET A 465 6.99 19.80 15.78
N LYS A 466 7.64 20.92 15.48
CA LYS A 466 8.33 21.73 16.51
C LYS A 466 7.38 22.23 17.59
N GLN A 467 6.12 22.52 17.25
CA GLN A 467 5.11 23.00 18.20
C GLN A 467 4.52 21.90 19.09
N ILE A 468 4.74 20.62 18.77
CA ILE A 468 4.18 19.49 19.53
C ILE A 468 5.05 19.23 20.77
N PRO A 469 4.49 19.34 21.99
CA PRO A 469 5.26 19.21 23.24
C PRO A 469 5.90 17.85 23.48
N PHE A 470 5.34 16.78 22.92
CA PHE A 470 5.82 15.42 23.16
C PHE A 470 5.66 14.53 21.93
N ILE A 471 6.77 14.07 21.36
CA ILE A 471 6.77 13.19 20.19
C ILE A 471 7.40 11.85 20.55
N VAL A 472 6.70 10.75 20.24
CA VAL A 472 7.20 9.38 20.41
C VAL A 472 7.41 8.75 19.04
N SER A 473 8.62 8.26 18.76
CA SER A 473 8.90 7.49 17.54
C SER A 473 9.14 6.03 17.86
N PHE A 474 8.51 5.14 17.08
CA PHE A 474 8.77 3.70 17.10
C PHE A 474 9.73 3.25 16.00
N SER A 475 10.37 4.17 15.28
CA SER A 475 11.29 3.80 14.21
C SER A 475 12.48 2.99 14.76
N PRO A 476 12.89 1.90 14.09
CA PRO A 476 14.14 1.23 14.41
C PRO A 476 15.39 2.04 13.98
N PHE A 477 15.22 3.18 13.31
CA PHE A 477 16.28 4.02 12.77
C PHE A 477 16.17 5.47 13.23
N LEU A 478 17.29 6.19 13.26
CA LEU A 478 17.31 7.64 13.47
C LEU A 478 17.02 8.38 12.15
N ASP A 479 15.79 8.25 11.65
CA ASP A 479 15.32 8.94 10.45
C ASP A 479 14.93 10.41 10.69
N GLU A 480 14.61 11.16 9.63
CA GLU A 480 14.31 12.59 9.68
C GLU A 480 13.19 12.93 10.68
N SER A 481 12.14 12.11 10.75
CA SER A 481 11.02 12.34 11.68
C SER A 481 11.36 11.89 13.11
N THR A 482 12.18 10.86 13.26
CA THR A 482 12.65 10.34 14.54
C THR A 482 13.64 11.29 15.21
N ALA A 483 14.44 12.03 14.44
CA ALA A 483 15.30 13.09 14.95
C ALA A 483 14.52 14.21 15.66
N MET A 484 13.22 14.36 15.34
CA MET A 484 12.32 15.31 16.00
C MET A 484 11.70 14.76 17.28
N ALA A 485 11.87 13.48 17.62
CA ALA A 485 11.21 12.86 18.76
C ALA A 485 11.74 13.35 20.12
N ASP A 486 10.89 13.29 21.14
CA ASP A 486 11.27 13.49 22.54
C ASP A 486 11.59 12.14 23.22
N LEU A 487 10.97 11.06 22.73
CA LEU A 487 11.18 9.68 23.16
C LEU A 487 11.24 8.74 21.95
N ILE A 488 12.24 7.87 21.90
CA ILE A 488 12.41 6.86 20.86
C ILE A 488 12.29 5.47 21.48
N LEU A 489 11.37 4.67 20.96
CA LEU A 489 11.03 3.32 21.40
C LEU A 489 11.23 2.35 20.23
N PRO A 490 12.48 1.96 19.92
CA PRO A 490 12.78 1.30 18.65
C PRO A 490 12.10 -0.08 18.54
N ASP A 491 11.36 -0.26 17.44
CA ASP A 491 10.67 -1.49 17.11
C ASP A 491 11.64 -2.60 16.69
N HIS A 492 11.19 -3.84 16.81
CA HIS A 492 11.81 -4.97 16.14
C HIS A 492 11.74 -4.82 14.62
N THR A 493 12.73 -5.36 13.90
CA THR A 493 12.52 -5.65 12.48
C THR A 493 11.47 -6.75 12.31
N TYR A 494 10.95 -6.90 11.10
CA TYR A 494 9.92 -7.90 10.83
C TYR A 494 10.42 -9.37 10.99
N LEU A 495 11.74 -9.58 11.11
CA LEU A 495 12.34 -10.89 11.35
C LEU A 495 12.48 -11.25 12.85
N GLU A 496 12.32 -10.27 13.75
CA GLU A 496 12.56 -10.42 15.19
C GLU A 496 11.25 -10.44 16.01
N ARG A 497 10.07 -10.46 15.37
CA ARG A 497 8.79 -10.31 16.08
C ARG A 497 7.70 -11.24 15.60
N TRP A 498 6.74 -11.48 16.49
CA TRP A 498 5.41 -11.96 16.15
C TRP A 498 4.67 -10.94 15.28
N GLN A 499 4.13 -11.39 14.15
CA GLN A 499 3.33 -10.56 13.25
C GLN A 499 2.39 -11.39 12.38
N ASP A 500 1.34 -10.74 11.91
CA ASP A 500 0.41 -11.28 10.93
C ASP A 500 0.37 -10.43 9.66
N ASP A 501 -0.16 -11.02 8.59
CA ASP A 501 -0.49 -10.30 7.36
C ASP A 501 -1.84 -10.78 6.85
N GLN A 502 -2.81 -9.86 6.89
CA GLN A 502 -4.15 -10.04 6.36
C GLN A 502 -4.12 -9.56 4.91
N VAL A 503 -3.77 -10.47 3.99
CA VAL A 503 -3.34 -10.10 2.65
C VAL A 503 -4.53 -9.58 1.81
N THR A 504 -4.46 -8.33 1.36
CA THR A 504 -5.52 -7.63 0.59
C THR A 504 -5.11 -7.17 -0.81
N HIS A 505 -4.07 -7.78 -1.40
CA HIS A 505 -3.45 -7.34 -2.67
C HIS A 505 -4.28 -7.54 -3.96
N LEU A 506 -5.62 -7.53 -3.87
CA LEU A 506 -6.56 -7.54 -5.01
C LEU A 506 -6.45 -8.80 -5.91
N ALA A 507 -6.00 -9.93 -5.36
CA ALA A 507 -5.87 -11.19 -6.10
C ALA A 507 -7.15 -12.04 -6.14
N GLY A 508 -8.20 -11.64 -5.43
CA GLY A 508 -9.50 -12.32 -5.43
C GLY A 508 -9.60 -13.57 -4.56
N PHE A 509 -8.60 -13.87 -3.75
CA PHE A 509 -8.65 -14.91 -2.72
C PHE A 509 -8.25 -14.35 -1.36
N THR A 510 -8.67 -15.05 -0.32
CA THR A 510 -8.44 -14.63 1.07
C THR A 510 -7.23 -15.36 1.63
N CYS A 511 -6.30 -14.65 2.26
CA CYS A 511 -5.11 -15.24 2.86
C CYS A 511 -4.72 -14.54 4.17
N PHE A 512 -4.39 -15.34 5.17
CA PHE A 512 -3.84 -14.92 6.46
C PHE A 512 -2.45 -15.53 6.62
N SER A 513 -1.44 -14.70 6.82
CA SER A 513 -0.08 -15.15 7.10
C SER A 513 0.26 -14.93 8.56
N LEU A 514 1.05 -15.84 9.14
CA LEU A 514 1.56 -15.74 10.49
C LEU A 514 3.09 -15.88 10.47
N ALA A 515 3.78 -15.01 11.19
CA ALA A 515 5.21 -15.09 11.40
C ALA A 515 5.53 -15.05 12.89
N GLN A 516 6.37 -16.00 13.31
CA GLN A 516 7.07 -15.96 14.58
C GLN A 516 8.45 -15.29 14.40
N PRO A 517 9.11 -14.84 15.48
CA PRO A 517 10.49 -14.38 15.41
C PRO A 517 11.40 -15.45 14.79
N ALA A 518 12.05 -15.12 13.66
CA ALA A 518 13.05 -15.97 13.03
C ALA A 518 14.46 -15.70 13.58
N ALA A 519 14.66 -14.54 14.20
CA ALA A 519 15.86 -14.19 14.94
C ALA A 519 15.48 -13.76 16.36
N SER A 520 16.36 -14.04 17.32
CA SER A 520 16.33 -13.31 18.58
C SER A 520 16.64 -11.83 18.32
N PRO A 521 16.03 -10.87 19.06
CA PRO A 521 16.34 -9.45 18.89
C PRO A 521 17.85 -9.18 19.02
N LEU A 522 18.45 -8.56 18.00
CA LEU A 522 19.90 -8.26 18.00
C LEU A 522 20.27 -7.13 18.97
N HIS A 523 19.28 -6.33 19.34
CA HIS A 523 19.42 -5.12 20.15
C HIS A 523 18.35 -5.11 21.25
N GLN A 524 18.45 -4.17 22.19
CA GLN A 524 17.45 -3.95 23.23
C GLN A 524 16.21 -3.24 22.67
N THR A 525 15.65 -3.75 21.59
CA THR A 525 14.40 -3.29 20.96
C THR A 525 13.21 -4.06 21.52
N ARG A 526 11.99 -3.60 21.27
CA ARG A 526 10.75 -4.35 21.58
C ARG A 526 9.77 -4.19 20.45
N ASN A 527 8.95 -5.21 20.21
CA ASN A 527 7.80 -5.09 19.32
C ASN A 527 6.89 -3.93 19.76
N THR A 528 6.56 -3.03 18.84
CA THR A 528 5.64 -1.90 19.13
C THR A 528 4.31 -2.38 19.72
N ALA A 529 3.79 -3.52 19.26
CA ALA A 529 2.52 -4.04 19.75
C ALA A 529 2.61 -4.43 21.24
N ASP A 530 3.67 -5.14 21.65
CA ASP A 530 3.91 -5.48 23.05
C ASP A 530 4.15 -4.23 23.91
N THR A 531 4.84 -3.23 23.35
CA THR A 531 5.05 -1.93 24.00
C THR A 531 3.72 -1.22 24.27
N MET A 532 2.81 -1.22 23.30
CA MET A 532 1.48 -0.65 23.45
C MET A 532 0.63 -1.37 24.49
N LEU A 533 0.65 -2.70 24.53
CA LEU A 533 -0.03 -3.48 25.56
C LEU A 533 0.48 -3.11 26.95
N GLY A 534 1.81 -2.97 27.10
CA GLY A 534 2.44 -2.48 28.33
C GLY A 534 1.99 -1.08 28.74
N VAL A 535 1.90 -0.14 27.79
CA VAL A 535 1.38 1.22 28.04
C VAL A 535 -0.09 1.19 28.46
N ALA A 536 -0.93 0.41 27.77
CA ALA A 536 -2.35 0.27 28.09
C ALA A 536 -2.56 -0.30 29.51
N LYS A 537 -1.81 -1.35 29.87
CA LYS A 537 -1.82 -1.94 31.21
C LYS A 537 -1.41 -0.93 32.28
N ALA A 538 -0.38 -0.12 32.02
CA ALA A 538 0.10 0.89 32.95
C ALA A 538 -0.87 2.09 33.09
N LEU A 539 -1.65 2.41 32.07
CA LEU A 539 -2.73 3.41 32.14
C LEU A 539 -3.94 2.92 32.96
N GLY A 540 -4.19 1.61 32.99
CA GLY A 540 -5.27 1.01 33.76
C GLY A 540 -6.67 1.33 33.22
N GLY A 541 -7.69 1.04 34.04
CA GLY A 541 -9.10 1.35 33.76
C GLY A 541 -9.61 0.77 32.43
N SER A 542 -10.47 1.53 31.75
CA SER A 542 -11.07 1.10 30.47
C SER A 542 -10.03 0.88 29.36
N VAL A 543 -8.85 1.50 29.44
CA VAL A 543 -7.77 1.32 28.47
C VAL A 543 -7.17 -0.08 28.61
N ALA A 544 -6.80 -0.48 29.83
CA ALA A 544 -6.28 -1.83 30.08
C ALA A 544 -7.32 -2.92 29.77
N GLU A 545 -8.58 -2.72 30.16
CA GLU A 545 -9.66 -3.67 29.89
C GLU A 545 -9.95 -3.86 28.38
N SER A 546 -9.66 -2.83 27.57
CA SER A 546 -9.84 -2.88 26.11
C SER A 546 -8.70 -3.57 25.38
N LEU A 547 -7.56 -3.79 26.05
CA LEU A 547 -6.37 -4.44 25.54
C LEU A 547 -5.88 -5.49 26.56
N PRO A 548 -6.65 -6.58 26.80
CA PRO A 548 -6.44 -7.49 27.93
C PRO A 548 -5.26 -8.45 27.77
N TRP A 549 -4.56 -8.44 26.64
CA TRP A 549 -3.47 -9.37 26.33
C TRP A 549 -2.16 -8.91 26.96
N GLU A 550 -1.36 -9.85 27.45
CA GLU A 550 -0.01 -9.55 27.96
C GLU A 550 1.00 -9.45 26.82
N LYS A 551 0.79 -10.22 25.75
CA LYS A 551 1.65 -10.26 24.56
C LYS A 551 0.85 -10.25 23.27
N TYR A 552 1.44 -9.72 22.22
CA TYR A 552 0.85 -9.69 20.89
C TYR A 552 0.57 -11.10 20.34
N GLU A 553 1.39 -12.09 20.68
CA GLU A 553 1.16 -13.50 20.33
C GLU A 553 -0.21 -14.00 20.83
N GLU A 554 -0.64 -13.59 22.02
CA GLU A 554 -1.92 -14.00 22.60
C GLU A 554 -3.09 -13.45 21.79
N LEU A 555 -3.01 -12.19 21.37
CA LEU A 555 -3.98 -11.56 20.46
C LEU A 555 -4.05 -12.30 19.12
N LEU A 556 -2.89 -12.64 18.54
CA LEU A 556 -2.84 -13.42 17.29
C LEU A 556 -3.50 -14.79 17.47
N ARG A 557 -3.15 -15.50 18.55
CA ARG A 557 -3.68 -16.83 18.86
C ARG A 557 -5.18 -16.79 19.19
N GLU A 558 -5.71 -15.71 19.73
CA GLU A 558 -7.15 -15.55 19.92
C GLU A 558 -7.87 -15.30 18.60
N GLY A 559 -7.38 -14.33 17.82
CA GLY A 559 -7.95 -13.95 16.52
C GLY A 559 -7.98 -15.10 15.51
N VAL A 560 -6.93 -15.91 15.48
CA VAL A 560 -6.78 -17.04 14.56
C VAL A 560 -7.75 -18.20 14.83
N LYS A 561 -8.37 -18.27 16.01
CA LYS A 561 -9.40 -19.29 16.31
C LYS A 561 -10.56 -19.28 15.32
N GLY A 562 -10.91 -18.10 14.81
CA GLY A 562 -11.98 -17.97 13.81
C GLY A 562 -11.66 -18.75 12.54
N LEU A 563 -10.39 -18.78 12.10
CA LEU A 563 -9.99 -19.50 10.88
C LEU A 563 -10.23 -21.01 11.03
N PHE A 564 -9.96 -21.55 12.22
CA PHE A 564 -10.23 -22.95 12.54
C PHE A 564 -11.75 -23.22 12.65
N GLN A 565 -12.49 -22.36 13.35
CA GLN A 565 -13.93 -22.50 13.56
C GLN A 565 -14.75 -22.33 12.29
N ALA A 566 -14.24 -21.58 11.30
CA ALA A 566 -14.92 -21.33 10.05
C ALA A 566 -15.17 -22.60 9.24
N GLY A 567 -14.40 -23.68 9.49
CA GLY A 567 -14.53 -24.95 8.78
C GLY A 567 -14.27 -24.85 7.27
N ARG A 568 -13.64 -23.75 6.80
CA ARG A 568 -13.28 -23.49 5.41
C ARG A 568 -11.82 -23.11 5.25
N GLY A 569 -11.34 -23.14 4.01
CA GLY A 569 -9.95 -22.84 3.66
C GLY A 569 -8.95 -23.82 4.26
N TYR A 570 -7.67 -23.57 4.05
CA TYR A 570 -6.61 -24.50 4.45
C TYR A 570 -5.40 -23.78 5.01
N VAL A 571 -4.74 -24.42 5.96
CA VAL A 571 -3.33 -24.12 6.20
C VAL A 571 -2.56 -24.54 4.95
N THR A 572 -1.74 -23.65 4.39
CA THR A 572 -1.10 -23.85 3.09
C THR A 572 -0.35 -25.18 3.02
N THR A 573 -0.55 -25.92 1.93
CA THR A 573 0.10 -27.22 1.70
C THR A 573 0.64 -27.32 0.26
N LEU A 574 1.23 -28.46 -0.08
CA LEU A 574 1.73 -28.77 -1.42
C LEU A 574 0.61 -28.69 -2.47
N HIS A 575 0.96 -28.23 -3.67
CA HIS A 575 -0.02 -27.98 -4.74
C HIS A 575 -0.81 -29.22 -5.18
N ALA A 576 -0.19 -30.41 -5.13
CA ALA A 576 -0.87 -31.66 -5.48
C ALA A 576 -2.00 -31.99 -4.48
N GLU A 577 -1.73 -31.83 -3.18
CA GLU A 577 -2.73 -32.04 -2.13
C GLU A 577 -3.85 -31.00 -2.20
N GLU A 578 -3.48 -29.74 -2.45
CA GLU A 578 -4.43 -28.65 -2.69
C GLU A 578 -5.39 -28.98 -3.85
N SER A 579 -4.87 -29.51 -4.96
CA SER A 579 -5.65 -29.85 -6.14
C SER A 579 -6.65 -30.98 -5.85
N LEU A 580 -6.21 -32.02 -5.13
CA LEU A 580 -7.07 -33.12 -4.72
C LEU A 580 -8.21 -32.65 -3.80
N ARG A 581 -7.90 -31.80 -2.82
CA ARG A 581 -8.93 -31.26 -1.90
C ARG A 581 -9.98 -30.44 -2.61
N LYS A 582 -9.58 -29.59 -3.57
CA LYS A 582 -10.53 -28.84 -4.40
C LYS A 582 -11.48 -29.75 -5.18
N VAL A 583 -11.01 -30.92 -5.64
CA VAL A 583 -11.88 -31.89 -6.32
C VAL A 583 -12.91 -32.48 -5.36
N LEU A 584 -12.48 -32.90 -4.17
CA LEU A 584 -13.37 -33.45 -3.14
C LEU A 584 -14.45 -32.43 -2.71
N GLU A 585 -14.07 -31.17 -2.51
CA GLU A 585 -15.02 -30.12 -2.11
C GLU A 585 -16.02 -29.77 -3.20
N ARG A 586 -15.60 -29.75 -4.46
CA ARG A 586 -16.54 -29.59 -5.60
C ARG A 586 -17.57 -30.71 -5.65
N GLN A 587 -17.25 -31.87 -5.09
CA GLN A 587 -18.15 -33.02 -4.96
C GLN A 587 -18.92 -33.00 -3.63
N GLY A 588 -18.80 -31.94 -2.82
CA GLY A 588 -19.52 -31.77 -1.56
C GLY A 588 -18.82 -32.35 -0.33
N TYR A 589 -17.60 -32.88 -0.46
CA TYR A 589 -16.86 -33.49 0.65
C TYR A 589 -15.89 -32.47 1.28
N TRP A 590 -16.21 -32.06 2.52
CA TRP A 590 -15.31 -31.29 3.37
C TRP A 590 -14.71 -32.19 4.44
N VAL A 591 -13.39 -32.33 4.44
CA VAL A 591 -12.66 -33.12 5.44
C VAL A 591 -11.83 -32.16 6.30
N PRO A 592 -12.18 -31.98 7.59
CA PRO A 592 -11.37 -31.17 8.50
C PRO A 592 -9.95 -31.73 8.60
N GLU A 593 -8.94 -30.89 8.36
CA GLU A 593 -7.54 -31.32 8.41
C GLU A 593 -7.06 -31.56 9.86
N PHE A 594 -7.59 -30.80 10.81
CA PHE A 594 -7.13 -30.81 12.20
C PHE A 594 -8.30 -31.13 13.14
N LYS A 595 -8.03 -31.95 14.15
CA LYS A 595 -9.03 -32.38 15.16
C LYS A 595 -9.26 -31.31 16.23
N ASP A 596 -8.24 -30.51 16.52
CA ASP A 596 -8.25 -29.47 17.54
C ASP A 596 -7.49 -28.22 17.07
N TYR A 597 -7.67 -27.14 17.84
CA TYR A 597 -7.08 -25.84 17.54
C TYR A 597 -5.56 -25.82 17.70
N ASP A 598 -5.00 -26.57 18.64
CA ASP A 598 -3.56 -26.56 18.90
C ASP A 598 -2.78 -27.22 17.75
N GLY A 599 -3.32 -28.30 17.17
CA GLY A 599 -2.81 -28.90 15.94
C GLY A 599 -2.86 -27.94 14.76
N PHE A 600 -3.97 -27.21 14.60
CA PHE A 600 -4.11 -26.16 13.57
C PHE A 600 -3.09 -25.04 13.77
N TRP A 601 -2.95 -24.52 15.00
CA TRP A 601 -2.00 -23.46 15.33
C TRP A 601 -0.56 -23.87 15.05
N LYS A 602 -0.16 -25.08 15.47
CA LYS A 602 1.19 -25.62 15.19
C LYS A 602 1.45 -25.75 13.70
N ALA A 603 0.48 -26.24 12.93
CA ALA A 603 0.62 -26.34 11.48
C ALA A 603 0.72 -24.96 10.82
N LEU A 604 -0.06 -23.97 11.29
CA LEU A 604 0.01 -22.60 10.80
C LEU A 604 1.40 -21.98 11.06
N LEU A 605 1.99 -22.20 12.23
CA LEU A 605 3.34 -21.76 12.54
C LEU A 605 4.41 -22.41 11.65
N GLN A 606 4.24 -23.70 11.35
CA GLN A 606 5.20 -24.47 10.55
C GLN A 606 5.08 -24.21 9.04
N ARG A 607 3.90 -23.86 8.56
CA ARG A 607 3.62 -23.67 7.13
C ARG A 607 3.49 -22.20 6.73
N GLY A 608 3.27 -21.30 7.68
CA GLY A 608 3.36 -19.84 7.54
C GLY A 608 2.09 -19.11 7.11
N ALA A 609 1.08 -19.82 6.58
CA ALA A 609 -0.18 -19.18 6.17
C ALA A 609 -1.38 -20.11 6.16
N TRP A 610 -2.56 -19.49 6.26
CA TRP A 610 -3.86 -20.05 5.92
C TRP A 610 -4.40 -19.30 4.70
N TRP A 611 -5.12 -19.98 3.83
CA TRP A 611 -5.79 -19.33 2.71
C TRP A 611 -7.03 -20.07 2.26
N ASP A 612 -7.94 -19.33 1.65
CA ASP A 612 -9.13 -19.85 1.03
C ASP A 612 -9.08 -19.59 -0.48
N PRO A 613 -8.79 -20.63 -1.29
CA PRO A 613 -8.70 -20.50 -2.73
C PRO A 613 -10.08 -20.46 -3.40
N THR A 614 -11.16 -20.74 -2.68
CA THR A 614 -12.50 -20.83 -3.27
C THR A 614 -12.96 -19.49 -3.79
N GLY A 615 -12.40 -18.38 -3.30
CA GLY A 615 -12.64 -17.02 -3.78
C GLY A 615 -14.11 -16.86 -4.16
N ILE A 616 -15.00 -16.91 -3.15
CA ILE A 616 -16.43 -17.20 -3.26
C ILE A 616 -16.96 -16.76 -4.64
N PRO A 617 -17.32 -17.69 -5.55
CA PRO A 617 -18.04 -17.35 -6.77
C PRO A 617 -19.43 -16.93 -6.32
N VAL A 618 -19.57 -15.67 -5.95
CA VAL A 618 -20.86 -15.10 -5.60
C VAL A 618 -21.58 -14.87 -6.92
N SER A 619 -22.82 -15.36 -7.02
CA SER A 619 -23.67 -15.05 -8.16
C SER A 619 -23.65 -13.54 -8.43
N ARG A 620 -23.86 -13.10 -9.67
CA ARG A 620 -23.91 -11.67 -10.04
C ARG A 620 -24.77 -10.86 -9.05
N LYS A 621 -25.89 -11.43 -8.59
CA LYS A 621 -26.77 -10.85 -7.56
C LYS A 621 -26.07 -10.54 -6.22
N ALA A 622 -25.14 -11.36 -5.79
CA ALA A 622 -24.43 -11.16 -4.53
C ALA A 622 -23.22 -10.20 -4.65
N LEU A 623 -22.85 -9.84 -5.88
CA LEU A 623 -21.81 -8.86 -6.22
C LEU A 623 -22.37 -7.44 -6.45
N LEU A 624 -23.70 -7.31 -6.52
CA LEU A 624 -24.42 -6.05 -6.76
C LEU A 624 -25.31 -5.77 -5.54
N LYS A 625 -24.75 -5.09 -4.55
CA LYS A 625 -25.36 -4.72 -3.26
C LYS A 625 -25.79 -3.25 -3.20
N THR A 626 -25.94 -2.60 -4.35
CA THR A 626 -26.48 -1.24 -4.44
C THR A 626 -27.97 -1.21 -4.07
N ALA A 627 -28.53 0.00 -3.91
CA ALA A 627 -29.96 0.16 -3.64
C ALA A 627 -30.84 -0.41 -4.77
N SER A 628 -30.40 -0.31 -6.02
CA SER A 628 -31.10 -0.93 -7.16
C SER A 628 -30.90 -2.45 -7.28
N GLY A 629 -29.97 -3.04 -6.52
CA GLY A 629 -29.53 -4.43 -6.72
C GLY A 629 -28.80 -4.68 -8.05
N LYS A 630 -28.40 -3.60 -8.74
CA LYS A 630 -27.76 -3.58 -10.05
C LYS A 630 -26.43 -2.83 -10.00
N PHE A 631 -25.62 -2.94 -11.05
CA PHE A 631 -24.48 -2.05 -11.26
C PHE A 631 -25.00 -0.66 -11.61
N GLU A 632 -24.64 0.34 -10.82
CA GLU A 632 -25.12 1.71 -10.96
C GLU A 632 -24.09 2.55 -11.71
N PHE A 633 -24.39 2.89 -12.97
CA PHE A 633 -23.65 3.96 -13.65
C PHE A 633 -23.98 5.31 -13.03
N TYR A 634 -25.27 5.56 -12.80
CA TYR A 634 -25.74 6.68 -11.98
C TYR A 634 -25.78 6.23 -10.52
N SER A 635 -24.86 6.72 -9.68
CA SER A 635 -24.78 6.27 -8.29
C SER A 635 -25.85 6.90 -7.39
N THR A 636 -26.82 6.09 -7.00
CA THR A 636 -27.87 6.50 -6.04
C THR A 636 -27.31 6.66 -4.62
N ALA A 637 -26.32 5.85 -4.25
CA ALA A 637 -25.64 5.94 -2.96
C ALA A 637 -24.85 7.25 -2.83
N LEU A 638 -24.13 7.68 -3.89
CA LEU A 638 -23.46 8.98 -3.88
C LEU A 638 -24.49 10.13 -3.83
N LYS A 639 -25.60 10.02 -4.58
CA LYS A 639 -26.69 10.98 -4.51
C LYS A 639 -27.24 11.13 -3.10
N GLU A 640 -27.45 10.04 -2.38
CA GLU A 640 -27.96 10.08 -1.01
C GLU A 640 -27.01 10.82 -0.05
N VAL A 641 -25.69 10.60 -0.19
CA VAL A 641 -24.67 11.31 0.58
C VAL A 641 -24.74 12.82 0.28
N VAL A 642 -24.79 13.18 -1.00
CA VAL A 642 -24.85 14.58 -1.45
C VAL A 642 -26.13 15.26 -0.98
N ASP A 643 -27.28 14.62 -1.13
CA ASP A 643 -28.58 15.15 -0.68
C ASP A 643 -28.57 15.39 0.83
N LYS A 644 -27.99 14.47 1.62
CA LYS A 644 -27.82 14.64 3.07
C LYS A 644 -26.91 15.82 3.41
N ALA A 645 -25.79 15.98 2.71
CA ALA A 645 -24.89 17.11 2.89
C ALA A 645 -25.55 18.45 2.52
N VAL A 646 -26.25 18.51 1.40
CA VAL A 646 -26.98 19.71 0.94
C VAL A 646 -28.11 20.08 1.92
N LYS A 647 -28.82 19.10 2.50
CA LYS A 647 -29.82 19.37 3.54
C LYS A 647 -29.20 19.98 4.81
N ARG A 648 -27.95 19.62 5.14
CA ARG A 648 -27.23 20.11 6.31
C ARG A 648 -26.58 21.48 6.08
N GLU A 649 -25.97 21.71 4.93
CA GLU A 649 -25.06 22.84 4.66
C GLU A 649 -25.58 23.80 3.57
N GLY A 650 -26.65 23.44 2.87
CA GLY A 650 -27.11 24.13 1.67
C GLY A 650 -26.27 23.81 0.41
N LYS A 651 -26.73 24.30 -0.75
CA LYS A 651 -26.04 24.13 -2.05
C LYS A 651 -24.75 24.96 -2.18
N THR A 652 -24.48 25.83 -1.23
CA THR A 652 -23.21 26.58 -1.10
C THR A 652 -22.27 25.94 -0.08
N GLY A 653 -22.64 24.78 0.49
CA GLY A 653 -21.81 24.05 1.43
C GLY A 653 -20.48 23.60 0.80
N PRO A 654 -19.42 23.43 1.61
CA PRO A 654 -18.08 23.09 1.13
C PRO A 654 -18.05 21.76 0.36
N PHE A 655 -18.78 20.74 0.80
CA PHE A 655 -18.81 19.44 0.11
C PHE A 655 -19.44 19.53 -1.27
N PHE A 656 -20.64 20.09 -1.38
CA PHE A 656 -21.32 20.24 -2.69
C PHE A 656 -20.52 21.14 -3.63
N SER A 657 -19.94 22.23 -3.11
CA SER A 657 -19.12 23.14 -3.91
C SER A 657 -17.88 22.45 -4.46
N ALA A 658 -17.22 21.60 -3.66
CA ALA A 658 -16.03 20.86 -4.05
C ALA A 658 -16.30 19.77 -5.11
N LEU A 659 -17.52 19.19 -5.15
CA LEU A 659 -17.92 18.24 -6.21
C LEU A 659 -18.08 18.93 -7.59
N GLY A 660 -18.32 20.23 -7.59
CA GLY A 660 -18.40 21.06 -8.79
C GLY A 660 -19.65 21.92 -8.83
N ALA A 661 -19.64 23.04 -8.11
CA ALA A 661 -20.67 24.06 -8.20
C ALA A 661 -20.87 24.52 -9.67
N GLY A 662 -22.11 24.46 -10.16
CA GLY A 662 -22.47 24.89 -11.52
C GLY A 662 -22.41 23.80 -12.59
N LYS A 663 -22.01 22.56 -12.27
CA LYS A 663 -22.20 21.41 -13.17
C LYS A 663 -23.69 21.05 -13.29
N GLU A 664 -24.07 20.46 -14.41
CA GLU A 664 -25.34 19.74 -14.54
C GLU A 664 -25.40 18.66 -13.43
N GLU A 665 -26.49 18.65 -12.66
CA GLU A 665 -26.60 17.91 -11.40
C GLU A 665 -26.31 16.41 -11.58
N ASP A 666 -26.77 15.81 -12.68
CA ASP A 666 -26.59 14.38 -12.95
C ASP A 666 -25.12 13.99 -13.15
N LEU A 667 -24.26 14.92 -13.60
CA LEU A 667 -22.83 14.68 -13.81
C LEU A 667 -22.08 14.44 -12.50
N LEU A 668 -22.65 14.83 -11.35
CA LEU A 668 -22.08 14.55 -10.03
C LEU A 668 -22.21 13.08 -9.62
N PHE A 669 -23.10 12.34 -10.29
CA PHE A 669 -23.45 10.96 -9.92
C PHE A 669 -23.12 9.96 -11.04
N LEU A 670 -22.85 10.45 -12.24
CA LEU A 670 -22.38 9.66 -13.38
C LEU A 670 -20.83 9.64 -13.43
N PRO A 671 -20.21 8.67 -14.12
CA PRO A 671 -18.77 8.64 -14.38
C PRO A 671 -18.37 9.75 -15.38
N ALA A 672 -18.39 11.00 -14.94
CA ALA A 672 -18.10 12.17 -15.76
C ALA A 672 -16.77 12.81 -15.36
N VAL A 673 -15.81 12.84 -16.28
CA VAL A 673 -14.50 13.47 -16.09
C VAL A 673 -14.38 14.65 -17.06
N PRO A 674 -14.16 15.88 -16.58
CA PRO A 674 -14.15 17.05 -17.45
C PRO A 674 -13.00 16.99 -18.47
N ILE A 675 -13.31 17.24 -19.74
CA ILE A 675 -12.31 17.50 -20.77
C ILE A 675 -11.92 18.98 -20.67
N ALA A 676 -10.91 19.27 -19.84
CA ALA A 676 -10.37 20.61 -19.72
C ALA A 676 -9.50 20.96 -20.96
N PRO A 677 -9.52 22.21 -21.43
CA PRO A 677 -8.54 22.68 -22.40
C PRO A 677 -7.13 22.48 -21.85
N ALA A 678 -6.16 22.16 -22.71
CA ALA A 678 -4.77 22.08 -22.30
C ALA A 678 -4.33 23.45 -21.75
N GLU A 679 -4.08 23.55 -20.44
CA GLU A 679 -3.48 24.74 -19.86
C GLU A 679 -2.07 24.93 -20.44
N GLU A 680 -1.91 25.97 -21.28
CA GLU A 680 -0.61 26.46 -21.70
C GLU A 680 0.03 27.27 -20.57
N THR A 681 0.73 26.58 -19.68
CA THR A 681 1.55 27.27 -18.67
C THR A 681 2.91 27.62 -19.27
N LYS A 682 3.06 28.86 -19.76
CA LYS A 682 4.34 29.34 -20.35
C LYS A 682 5.53 29.18 -19.39
N SER A 683 5.29 29.25 -18.09
CA SER A 683 6.34 29.17 -17.06
C SER A 683 6.80 27.73 -16.75
N PHE A 684 5.92 26.73 -16.89
CA PHE A 684 6.18 25.33 -16.52
C PHE A 684 5.61 24.36 -17.58
N PRO A 685 6.20 24.34 -18.79
CA PRO A 685 5.57 23.70 -19.95
C PRO A 685 5.50 22.17 -19.87
N LEU A 686 6.29 21.52 -19.01
CA LEU A 686 6.37 20.07 -18.90
C LEU A 686 5.52 19.54 -17.74
N ARG A 687 5.13 18.27 -17.82
CA ARG A 687 4.46 17.54 -16.74
C ARG A 687 5.45 16.65 -16.00
N LEU A 688 5.37 16.61 -14.68
CA LEU A 688 6.11 15.67 -13.86
C LEU A 688 5.28 14.42 -13.62
N ASN A 689 5.83 13.25 -13.95
CA ASN A 689 5.29 11.97 -13.52
C ASN A 689 6.31 11.26 -12.60
N THR A 690 5.88 10.93 -11.39
CA THR A 690 6.73 10.22 -10.43
C THR A 690 6.39 8.73 -10.40
N TYR A 691 7.40 7.88 -10.27
CA TYR A 691 7.20 6.43 -10.34
C TYR A 691 8.05 5.68 -9.32
N ARG A 692 7.86 4.37 -9.17
CA ARG A 692 8.64 3.54 -8.23
C ARG A 692 9.30 2.37 -8.93
N LEU A 693 10.49 2.03 -8.47
CA LEU A 693 11.25 0.89 -8.95
C LEU A 693 10.88 -0.38 -8.17
N LEU A 694 10.97 -1.54 -8.83
CA LEU A 694 10.76 -2.84 -8.18
C LEU A 694 11.67 -3.04 -6.96
N SER A 695 12.92 -2.57 -7.05
CA SER A 695 13.95 -2.68 -6.02
C SER A 695 13.76 -1.73 -4.84
N ARG A 696 12.82 -0.78 -4.88
CA ARG A 696 12.63 0.21 -3.81
C ARG A 696 11.43 -0.17 -2.91
N PRO A 697 11.65 -0.40 -1.60
CA PRO A 697 10.58 -0.60 -0.64
C PRO A 697 9.66 0.62 -0.49
N THR A 698 8.48 0.42 0.08
CA THR A 698 7.42 1.45 0.11
C THR A 698 7.68 2.61 1.07
N GLY A 699 8.52 2.41 2.10
CA GLY A 699 8.92 3.42 3.08
C GLY A 699 10.31 4.03 2.86
N GLY A 700 10.93 3.76 1.70
CA GLY A 700 12.31 4.11 1.40
C GLY A 700 13.17 2.86 1.19
N GLY A 701 14.48 3.00 1.36
CA GLY A 701 15.47 1.95 1.10
C GLY A 701 16.86 2.51 0.80
N ARG A 702 17.11 3.76 1.23
CA ARG A 702 18.38 4.45 1.03
C ARG A 702 19.52 3.81 1.82
N ASN A 703 19.20 3.14 2.94
CA ASN A 703 20.18 2.38 3.72
C ASN A 703 20.26 0.89 3.36
N GLN A 704 19.81 0.52 2.15
CA GLN A 704 19.89 -0.87 1.67
C GLN A 704 20.75 -0.95 0.40
N PRO A 705 22.09 -0.97 0.54
CA PRO A 705 23.04 -1.00 -0.58
C PRO A 705 22.74 -2.04 -1.66
N TRP A 706 22.38 -3.29 -1.30
CA TRP A 706 22.08 -4.32 -2.30
C TRP A 706 20.88 -3.95 -3.16
N LEU A 707 19.89 -3.28 -2.58
CA LEU A 707 18.75 -2.78 -3.34
C LEU A 707 19.14 -1.56 -4.18
N LEU A 708 19.95 -0.63 -3.65
CA LEU A 708 20.44 0.54 -4.37
C LEU A 708 21.23 0.16 -5.63
N GLU A 709 22.05 -0.89 -5.52
CA GLU A 709 22.85 -1.46 -6.60
C GLU A 709 22.02 -2.08 -7.73
N GLN A 710 20.78 -2.53 -7.45
CA GLN A 710 19.88 -3.04 -8.49
C GLN A 710 19.47 -1.92 -9.46
N PRO A 711 19.83 -2.02 -10.76
CA PRO A 711 19.54 -0.96 -11.71
C PRO A 711 18.07 -0.91 -12.10
N ALA A 712 17.60 0.29 -12.43
CA ALA A 712 16.39 0.48 -13.22
C ALA A 712 16.61 -0.10 -14.62
N VAL A 713 15.98 -1.24 -14.91
CA VAL A 713 16.26 -2.08 -16.09
C VAL A 713 16.15 -1.31 -17.42
N HIS A 714 15.31 -0.28 -17.51
CA HIS A 714 15.06 0.44 -18.78
C HIS A 714 16.03 1.59 -19.07
N VAL A 715 16.79 2.07 -18.08
CA VAL A 715 17.75 3.20 -18.22
C VAL A 715 19.12 2.92 -17.57
N GLU A 716 19.31 1.71 -17.06
CA GLU A 716 20.54 1.21 -16.44
C GLU A 716 21.09 2.17 -15.37
N ALA A 717 20.18 2.74 -14.57
CA ALA A 717 20.49 3.70 -13.51
C ALA A 717 20.35 3.06 -12.13
N SER A 718 21.33 3.30 -11.25
CA SER A 718 21.38 2.82 -9.86
C SER A 718 22.01 3.88 -8.96
N TRP A 719 21.96 3.66 -7.63
CA TRP A 719 22.55 4.51 -6.58
C TRP A 719 22.00 5.93 -6.44
N GLU A 720 22.11 6.77 -7.45
CA GLU A 720 21.68 8.18 -7.43
C GLU A 720 20.27 8.32 -8.02
N GLY A 721 19.56 9.40 -7.67
CA GLY A 721 18.35 9.82 -8.38
C GLY A 721 18.64 10.37 -9.77
N TRP A 722 17.67 10.35 -10.69
CA TRP A 722 17.79 10.91 -12.05
C TRP A 722 16.47 11.51 -12.53
N VAL A 723 16.54 12.26 -13.63
CA VAL A 723 15.36 12.71 -14.39
C VAL A 723 15.38 12.11 -15.79
N GLU A 724 14.31 11.41 -16.17
CA GLU A 724 14.12 10.90 -17.53
C GLU A 724 13.53 11.99 -18.41
N ILE A 725 14.16 12.25 -19.55
CA ILE A 725 13.80 13.32 -20.47
C ILE A 725 13.73 12.75 -21.89
N HIS A 726 12.67 13.09 -22.63
CA HIS A 726 12.58 12.74 -24.04
C HIS A 726 13.72 13.39 -24.85
N PRO A 727 14.37 12.68 -25.81
CA PRO A 727 15.50 13.24 -26.56
C PRO A 727 15.21 14.56 -27.29
N ALA A 728 14.00 14.73 -27.86
CA ALA A 728 13.63 15.98 -28.51
C ALA A 728 13.54 17.16 -27.53
N THR A 729 13.03 16.90 -26.32
CA THR A 729 12.89 17.90 -25.25
C THR A 729 14.25 18.27 -24.69
N ALA A 730 15.13 17.29 -24.52
CA ALA A 730 16.51 17.51 -24.12
C ALA A 730 17.28 18.32 -25.17
N ALA A 731 17.13 17.99 -26.46
CA ALA A 731 17.76 18.73 -27.55
C ALA A 731 17.29 20.19 -27.61
N ALA A 732 15.98 20.44 -27.46
CA ALA A 732 15.42 21.79 -27.41
C ALA A 732 15.93 22.60 -26.21
N ALA A 733 16.25 21.93 -25.10
CA ALA A 733 16.80 22.54 -23.88
C ALA A 733 18.35 22.56 -23.82
N GLY A 734 19.05 22.05 -24.84
CA GLY A 734 20.51 21.94 -24.85
C GLY A 734 21.10 20.98 -23.81
N ILE A 735 20.32 19.96 -23.40
CA ILE A 735 20.68 18.95 -22.39
C ILE A 735 21.17 17.67 -23.07
N LYS A 736 22.27 17.09 -22.57
CA LYS A 736 22.81 15.79 -23.00
C LYS A 736 22.64 14.73 -21.92
N GLU A 737 22.86 13.47 -22.29
CA GLU A 737 22.94 12.34 -21.35
C GLU A 737 23.93 12.68 -20.21
N HIS A 738 23.53 12.41 -18.97
CA HIS A 738 24.30 12.68 -17.74
C HIS A 738 24.56 14.15 -17.39
N ASP A 739 24.10 15.13 -18.17
CA ASP A 739 24.17 16.53 -17.74
C ASP A 739 23.40 16.71 -16.42
N SER A 740 23.92 17.56 -15.54
CA SER A 740 23.13 18.04 -14.39
C SER A 740 22.01 18.94 -14.88
N VAL A 741 20.79 18.71 -14.41
CA VAL A 741 19.58 19.43 -14.81
C VAL A 741 18.85 19.95 -13.58
N TRP A 742 18.50 21.23 -13.61
CA TRP A 742 17.50 21.77 -12.69
C TRP A 742 16.11 21.41 -13.19
N VAL A 743 15.36 20.73 -12.34
CA VAL A 743 13.90 20.52 -12.50
C VAL A 743 13.22 21.47 -11.53
N GLU A 744 12.35 22.35 -12.02
CA GLU A 744 11.73 23.40 -11.22
C GLU A 744 10.21 23.38 -11.38
N SER A 745 9.47 23.48 -10.28
CA SER A 745 8.03 23.68 -10.22
C SER A 745 7.69 25.02 -9.56
N ALA A 746 6.40 25.33 -9.42
CA ALA A 746 5.95 26.50 -8.66
C ALA A 746 6.35 26.43 -7.17
N LYS A 747 6.58 25.23 -6.64
CA LYS A 747 6.95 25.00 -5.24
C LYS A 747 8.45 25.12 -4.99
N GLY A 748 9.27 24.56 -5.88
CA GLY A 748 10.68 24.39 -5.60
C GLY A 748 11.48 23.90 -6.79
N LYS A 749 12.78 23.66 -6.57
CA LYS A 749 13.68 23.13 -7.59
C LYS A 749 14.61 22.08 -7.01
N ILE A 750 14.94 21.07 -7.81
CA ILE A 750 15.91 20.02 -7.48
C ILE A 750 16.90 19.85 -8.63
N LYS A 751 18.11 19.35 -8.31
CA LYS A 751 19.16 19.07 -9.30
C LYS A 751 19.36 17.57 -9.44
N LEU A 752 19.25 17.06 -10.66
CA LEU A 752 19.38 15.62 -10.96
C LEU A 752 20.14 15.42 -12.27
N PRO A 753 20.88 14.31 -12.44
CA PRO A 753 21.45 13.93 -13.73
C PRO A 753 20.35 13.56 -14.73
N ALA A 754 20.53 13.96 -15.98
CA ALA A 754 19.65 13.61 -17.09
C ALA A 754 19.87 12.18 -17.56
N LYS A 755 18.76 11.47 -17.81
CA LYS A 755 18.71 10.20 -18.54
C LYS A 755 17.81 10.37 -19.76
N LEU A 756 18.37 10.31 -20.96
CA LEU A 756 17.60 10.45 -22.19
C LEU A 756 16.83 9.16 -22.45
N TYR A 757 15.51 9.26 -22.52
CA TYR A 757 14.64 8.09 -22.70
C TYR A 757 13.56 8.38 -23.72
N SER A 758 13.53 7.63 -24.83
CA SER A 758 12.50 7.80 -25.88
C SER A 758 11.15 7.16 -25.52
N GLY A 759 11.09 6.38 -24.43
CA GLY A 759 9.87 5.74 -23.96
C GLY A 759 8.97 6.66 -23.14
N THR A 760 8.78 7.91 -23.58
CA THR A 760 7.89 8.91 -22.97
C THR A 760 7.46 9.95 -24.00
N LEU A 761 6.40 10.70 -23.71
CA LEU A 761 5.99 11.84 -24.55
C LEU A 761 6.93 13.04 -24.33
N PRO A 762 7.18 13.89 -25.35
CA PRO A 762 8.09 15.03 -25.23
C PRO A 762 7.74 16.02 -24.12
N ASP A 763 6.47 16.17 -23.77
CA ASP A 763 5.99 17.12 -22.77
C ASP A 763 6.00 16.58 -21.34
N ILE A 764 6.60 15.41 -21.10
CA ILE A 764 6.63 14.74 -19.80
C ILE A 764 8.07 14.45 -19.38
N VAL A 765 8.36 14.65 -18.10
CA VAL A 765 9.59 14.18 -17.44
C VAL A 765 9.26 13.20 -16.33
N HIS A 766 10.15 12.24 -16.08
CA HIS A 766 9.95 11.23 -15.05
C HIS A 766 11.03 11.23 -13.99
N ILE A 767 10.63 11.08 -12.73
CA ILE A 767 11.56 10.97 -11.61
C ILE A 767 11.14 9.80 -10.71
N PRO A 768 12.03 8.83 -10.42
CA PRO A 768 11.74 7.78 -9.46
C PRO A 768 11.62 8.35 -8.03
N LEU A 769 10.49 8.10 -7.38
CA LEU A 769 10.32 8.25 -5.94
C LEU A 769 11.31 7.32 -5.23
N PHE A 770 12.13 7.89 -4.34
CA PHE A 770 13.20 7.17 -3.66
C PHE A 770 14.22 6.53 -4.63
N GLY A 771 14.51 7.20 -5.76
CA GLY A 771 15.45 6.73 -6.79
C GLY A 771 16.82 6.31 -6.25
N GLY A 772 17.23 6.92 -5.14
CA GLY A 772 18.45 6.58 -4.42
C GLY A 772 18.91 7.76 -3.59
N GLU A 773 20.22 7.98 -3.54
CA GLU A 773 20.85 9.18 -3.03
C GLU A 773 20.45 10.42 -3.84
N GLY A 774 20.45 11.59 -3.19
CA GLY A 774 20.07 12.85 -3.82
C GLY A 774 18.69 13.38 -3.42
N PRO A 775 18.21 14.43 -4.11
CA PRO A 775 17.04 15.18 -3.69
C PRO A 775 15.75 14.37 -3.83
N ASN A 776 14.74 14.74 -3.05
CA ASN A 776 13.45 14.06 -3.05
C ASN A 776 12.51 14.75 -4.06
N PRO A 777 11.90 14.02 -5.02
CA PRO A 777 10.95 14.62 -5.95
C PRO A 777 9.71 15.23 -5.27
N ASN A 778 9.40 14.85 -4.03
CA ASN A 778 8.37 15.51 -3.23
C ASN A 778 8.61 17.01 -3.06
N ASP A 779 9.85 17.49 -3.19
CA ASP A 779 10.22 18.91 -3.08
C ASP A 779 9.67 19.75 -4.26
N LEU A 780 9.25 19.08 -5.34
CA LEU A 780 8.59 19.71 -6.48
C LEU A 780 7.06 19.71 -6.37
N ILE A 781 6.48 18.78 -5.60
CA ILE A 781 5.04 18.49 -5.60
C ILE A 781 4.31 19.40 -4.61
N GLY A 782 3.26 20.08 -5.08
CA GLY A 782 2.39 20.91 -4.24
C GLY A 782 1.63 20.10 -3.18
N ASN A 783 1.07 20.78 -2.17
CA ASN A 783 0.28 20.12 -1.12
C ASN A 783 -1.22 20.09 -1.45
N GLU A 784 -1.56 19.81 -2.70
CA GLU A 784 -2.94 19.69 -3.17
C GLU A 784 -3.51 18.33 -2.75
N THR A 785 -4.80 18.26 -2.43
CA THR A 785 -5.44 17.07 -1.86
C THR A 785 -6.72 16.72 -2.60
N ASP A 786 -6.90 15.45 -2.96
CA ASP A 786 -8.16 14.93 -3.48
C ASP A 786 -9.21 14.82 -2.36
N ILE A 787 -10.43 15.32 -2.59
CA ILE A 787 -11.49 15.40 -1.57
C ILE A 787 -12.11 14.06 -1.16
N PHE A 788 -11.97 13.02 -1.99
CA PHE A 788 -12.48 11.67 -1.73
C PHE A 788 -11.41 10.77 -1.12
N ARG A 789 -10.16 10.96 -1.54
CA ARG A 789 -9.02 10.16 -1.12
C ARG A 789 -8.38 10.70 0.15
N GLY A 790 -8.33 12.02 0.30
CA GLY A 790 -7.61 12.70 1.38
C GLY A 790 -6.11 12.77 1.22
N PHE A 791 -5.57 12.28 0.10
CA PHE A 791 -4.14 12.20 -0.17
C PHE A 791 -3.69 13.19 -1.24
N GLY A 792 -2.37 13.44 -1.26
CA GLY A 792 -1.73 14.40 -2.14
C GLY A 792 -1.85 14.06 -3.63
N LEU A 793 -2.06 15.08 -4.47
CA LEU A 793 -2.00 14.96 -5.92
C LEU A 793 -0.54 14.86 -6.40
N LEU A 794 -0.15 13.71 -6.95
CA LEU A 794 1.24 13.44 -7.35
C LEU A 794 1.51 13.62 -8.85
N ASN A 795 0.48 13.59 -9.69
CA ASN A 795 0.61 13.59 -11.15
C ASN A 795 0.11 14.88 -11.83
N THR A 796 -0.22 15.91 -11.05
CA THR A 796 -0.69 17.22 -11.53
C THR A 796 0.44 18.25 -11.65
N THR A 797 1.63 17.94 -11.10
CA THR A 797 2.72 18.93 -10.99
C THR A 797 3.29 19.29 -12.36
N ARG A 798 3.29 20.59 -12.65
CA ARG A 798 3.96 21.19 -13.81
C ARG A 798 5.40 21.57 -13.46
N VAL A 799 6.31 21.37 -14.41
CA VAL A 799 7.74 21.67 -14.25
C VAL A 799 8.35 22.30 -15.50
N ARG A 800 9.52 22.89 -15.31
CA ARG A 800 10.46 23.24 -16.38
C ARG A 800 11.81 22.59 -16.10
N ILE A 801 12.58 22.37 -17.16
CA ILE A 801 13.95 21.86 -17.07
C ILE A 801 14.94 22.86 -17.66
N ARG A 802 16.14 22.92 -17.09
CA ARG A 802 17.28 23.63 -17.67
C ARG A 802 18.58 22.95 -17.30
N ARG A 803 19.59 23.04 -18.17
CA ARG A 803 20.95 22.62 -17.83
C ARG A 803 21.47 23.41 -16.62
N ALA A 804 22.09 22.73 -15.68
CA ALA A 804 22.49 23.28 -14.38
C ALA A 804 23.77 24.10 -14.41
#